data_AF-A0A2V6WC43-F1
#
_entry.id   AF-A0A2V6WC43-F1
#
_cell.length_a   1.000
_cell.length_b   1.000
_cell.length_c   1.000
_cell.angle_alpha   90.00
_cell.angle_beta   90.00
_cell.angle_gamma   90.00
#
_symmetry.space_group_name_H-M   'P 1'
#
loop_
_entity.id
_entity.type
_entity.pdbx_description
1 polymer ?
#
loop_
_entity_poly.entity_id
_entity_poly.type
_entity_poly.pdbx_seq_one_letter_code
_entity_poly.pdbx_strand_id
1 'polypeptide(L)'
;MKRRDFFKIVAGTGAAAAAGGCQQATETILPLVVPNEQLVPGVAAWFATVCRECPAGCGVLARNRDGRVVKLEGNPDHPVNRGGLCIRGQAALQGLYHPDRFSGPQRRDGALFTSVGWDEALKALADKVTAARGGGKARGIAVITQLETGSLGTLMDRWTQALGARSRVAFEPFAHEAIRAANRAAFGRDAVPYYAFEDAQVIVNFGADWVETWINNVALPASFARMHAFREGRTGTYIHIEPRQSLTAANADRWVLNAPGTELMLAAALLRMVGEAGGADRAGAVGQVDPRKVAEESGVPFETLTAIASALTRNKPSLVIAGGAAASGPDATQLQYVVSLLNAALGNVGKTVRFGPDWAYGKATPYAEVAKLVQAMAAGEIEVLLLGPGVNPAFTLPGGLKAAEAIGKVPFVVSFANQPDETSALAHLVLPDTHWLESWGDYVPREGVNGLMQPTMKPIRDSRPFGDVLLSVARAVLGTEEGKGPLPWPSFEAYLKAAWEPLAKGDLAAAQRQGGVWRDVAAASVGGARPMAVTAAPAKLEGDAGGYALLAYPSLRMYDGRSASRAWLQEAPDPLTSVAWDAWVEIATETARALGIARGDVVRVTSPHGAIELPAYPTPTLHPKAIAIPIGHRYARYHVPRYVGRPSTTQNPMALLSGTPEAQGGGVQYLGVRVTLAKTGARRPLAVLQATFDQDHRELARHVELSAAREQALHGTPETHEQVSMYSDQRYPGYRWGMAVDVDACVGCAACVVACIAENNVPVVGKAEAAYGRQVHWLRVERWLEDGAPADATSSFMPMFCLHCEVAPCEPVCPVFAPYRTEEGLNAQVYNRCVGTRYCGNNCPYHVRRFNWYNYDFPAPLDVQLNPDVTVRQLGIMEKCTMCIQRIIAGKDHAHRDEKRRVRDGDILTACQQTCPTQAITFGNLKDETSAIAKLRRSPRAYGVLDEIGTRPSVIHLQKVVRASESPAPGAPRKGGHA
;
A
#
# COMPACT_ATOMS: atom_id res chain seq x y z
N MET A 1 20.70 59.44 14.10
CA MET A 1 20.35 59.50 12.67
C MET A 1 19.30 60.59 12.48
N LYS A 2 19.52 61.62 11.64
CA LYS A 2 18.59 62.75 11.52
C LYS A 2 17.34 62.31 10.73
N ARG A 3 16.16 62.81 11.09
CA ARG A 3 14.86 62.49 10.45
C ARG A 3 14.88 62.63 8.92
N ARG A 4 15.68 63.58 8.42
CA ARG A 4 15.87 63.84 6.99
C ARG A 4 16.74 62.78 6.28
N ASP A 5 17.66 62.14 7.01
CA ASP A 5 18.49 61.05 6.47
C ASP A 5 17.71 59.73 6.45
N PHE A 6 16.80 59.51 7.41
CA PHE A 6 15.85 58.40 7.39
C PHE A 6 14.92 58.47 6.17
N PHE A 7 14.34 59.63 5.85
CA PHE A 7 13.46 59.77 4.69
C PHE A 7 14.20 59.64 3.35
N LYS A 8 15.48 60.02 3.26
CA LYS A 8 16.29 59.79 2.05
C LYS A 8 16.61 58.31 1.85
N ILE A 9 16.87 57.57 2.92
CA ILE A 9 17.09 56.12 2.85
C ILE A 9 15.78 55.43 2.46
N VAL A 10 14.65 55.78 3.08
CA VAL A 10 13.33 55.21 2.77
C VAL A 10 12.83 55.57 1.36
N ALA A 11 13.09 56.79 0.87
CA ALA A 11 12.75 57.18 -0.50
C ALA A 11 13.67 56.51 -1.54
N GLY A 12 14.95 56.33 -1.22
CA GLY A 12 15.93 55.64 -2.09
C GLY A 12 15.72 54.12 -2.17
N THR A 13 15.38 53.45 -1.06
CA THR A 13 15.03 52.03 -1.06
C THR A 13 13.60 51.76 -1.50
N GLY A 14 12.67 52.70 -1.28
CA GLY A 14 11.28 52.60 -1.74
C GLY A 14 11.14 52.64 -3.27
N ALA A 15 11.93 53.47 -3.96
CA ALA A 15 11.90 53.54 -5.42
C ALA A 15 12.56 52.32 -6.10
N ALA A 16 13.64 51.77 -5.52
CA ALA A 16 14.27 50.54 -6.02
C ALA A 16 13.39 49.30 -5.76
N ALA A 17 12.69 49.23 -4.62
CA ALA A 17 11.74 48.17 -4.32
C ALA A 17 10.46 48.25 -5.18
N ALA A 18 10.00 49.46 -5.52
CA ALA A 18 8.84 49.64 -6.40
C ALA A 18 9.16 49.31 -7.88
N ALA A 19 10.39 49.56 -8.34
CA ALA A 19 10.82 49.19 -9.70
C ALA A 19 11.11 47.67 -9.85
N GLY A 20 11.56 47.00 -8.77
CA GLY A 20 11.72 45.54 -8.76
C GLY A 20 10.40 44.77 -8.61
N GLY A 21 9.36 45.40 -8.07
CA GLY A 21 8.04 44.78 -7.87
C GLY A 21 7.17 44.65 -9.12
N CYS A 22 7.59 45.23 -10.25
CA CYS A 22 6.85 45.20 -11.52
C CYS A 22 7.57 44.49 -12.67
N GLN A 23 8.71 43.84 -12.43
CA GLN A 23 9.31 42.95 -13.42
C GLN A 23 8.92 41.52 -13.10
N GLN A 24 7.84 41.04 -13.73
CA GLN A 24 7.70 39.61 -13.97
C GLN A 24 9.01 39.17 -14.63
N ALA A 25 9.72 38.21 -14.03
CA ALA A 25 10.88 37.61 -14.70
C ALA A 25 10.43 37.22 -16.10
N THR A 26 11.21 37.56 -17.13
CA THR A 26 10.87 37.20 -18.51
C THR A 26 10.78 35.68 -18.59
N GLU A 27 9.56 35.15 -18.70
CA GLU A 27 9.32 33.73 -18.91
C GLU A 27 9.64 33.39 -20.37
N THR A 28 10.55 32.44 -20.57
CA THR A 28 10.93 31.99 -21.91
C THR A 28 10.10 30.77 -22.29
N ILE A 29 9.31 30.89 -23.36
CA ILE A 29 8.62 29.76 -23.97
C ILE A 29 9.60 29.08 -24.94
N LEU A 30 9.99 27.85 -24.63
CA LEU A 30 10.91 27.06 -25.45
C LEU A 30 10.11 26.01 -26.26
N PRO A 31 9.93 26.19 -27.58
CA PRO A 31 9.31 25.16 -28.41
C PRO A 31 10.24 23.97 -28.61
N LEU A 32 9.67 22.83 -29.02
CA LEU A 32 10.47 21.69 -29.46
C LEU A 32 11.30 22.08 -30.69
N VAL A 33 12.60 21.80 -30.65
CA VAL A 33 13.51 22.01 -31.79
C VAL A 33 13.07 21.18 -33.00
N VAL A 34 12.63 19.95 -32.75
CA VAL A 34 12.05 19.04 -33.73
C VAL A 34 10.62 18.71 -33.27
N PRO A 35 9.58 19.14 -34.01
CA PRO A 35 8.20 18.80 -33.68
C PRO A 35 8.00 17.28 -33.61
N ASN A 36 7.27 16.83 -32.59
CA ASN A 36 6.84 15.44 -32.47
C ASN A 36 5.34 15.36 -32.79
N GLU A 37 4.98 14.74 -33.91
CA GLU A 37 3.58 14.62 -34.35
C GLU A 37 2.68 13.86 -33.37
N GLN A 38 3.27 13.06 -32.47
CA GLN A 38 2.55 12.32 -31.43
C GLN A 38 2.31 13.15 -30.15
N LEU A 39 2.87 14.36 -30.06
CA LEU A 39 2.81 15.20 -28.87
C LEU A 39 2.21 16.56 -29.23
N VAL A 40 1.02 16.82 -28.68
CA VAL A 40 0.38 18.13 -28.75
C VAL A 40 0.63 18.87 -27.44
N PRO A 41 1.38 19.99 -27.44
CA PRO A 41 1.68 20.74 -26.23
C PRO A 41 0.42 21.08 -25.44
N GLY A 42 0.42 20.80 -24.14
CA GLY A 42 -0.73 21.08 -23.28
C GLY A 42 -1.88 20.06 -23.40
N VAL A 43 -1.75 18.99 -24.19
CA VAL A 43 -2.64 17.80 -24.16
C VAL A 43 -1.89 16.63 -23.54
N ALA A 44 -2.56 15.87 -22.65
CA ALA A 44 -1.91 14.75 -21.98
C ALA A 44 -1.93 13.50 -22.87
N ALA A 45 -0.79 12.80 -22.94
CA ALA A 45 -0.73 11.44 -23.47
C ALA A 45 -0.83 10.43 -22.32
N TRP A 46 -1.48 9.29 -22.56
CA TRP A 46 -1.61 8.22 -21.57
C TRP A 46 -0.92 6.95 -22.06
N PHE A 47 -0.03 6.40 -21.26
CA PHE A 47 0.72 5.19 -21.58
C PHE A 47 0.35 4.07 -20.62
N ALA A 48 0.03 2.89 -21.15
CA ALA A 48 -0.27 1.70 -20.35
C ALA A 48 1.00 0.94 -20.00
N THR A 49 1.30 0.75 -18.71
CA THR A 49 2.49 0.02 -18.24
C THR A 49 2.17 -0.76 -16.95
N VAL A 50 3.17 -1.33 -16.26
CA VAL A 50 2.97 -2.13 -15.04
C VAL A 50 3.72 -1.54 -13.86
N CYS A 51 3.02 -1.38 -12.74
CA CYS A 51 3.60 -0.93 -11.48
C CYS A 51 4.49 -2.01 -10.86
N ARG A 52 5.70 -1.62 -10.43
CA ARG A 52 6.70 -2.50 -9.79
C ARG A 52 7.05 -2.10 -8.35
N GLU A 53 6.17 -1.33 -7.70
CA GLU A 53 6.32 -0.99 -6.27
C GLU A 53 6.14 -2.20 -5.33
N CYS A 54 5.53 -3.29 -5.80
CA CYS A 54 5.49 -4.60 -5.12
C CYS A 54 5.20 -5.71 -6.15
N PRO A 55 5.23 -7.00 -5.76
CA PRO A 55 5.00 -8.11 -6.67
C PRO A 55 3.57 -8.25 -7.23
N ALA A 56 2.62 -7.42 -6.78
CA ALA A 56 1.23 -7.45 -7.22
C ALA A 56 1.05 -7.19 -8.73
N GLY A 57 1.95 -6.42 -9.35
CA GLY A 57 1.96 -6.17 -10.80
C GLY A 57 0.68 -5.54 -11.34
N CYS A 58 0.19 -4.49 -10.69
CA CYS A 58 -0.99 -3.75 -11.15
C CYS A 58 -0.68 -3.00 -12.46
N GLY A 59 -1.61 -3.03 -13.43
CA GLY A 59 -1.50 -2.23 -14.64
C GLY A 59 -1.81 -0.77 -14.35
N VAL A 60 -1.04 0.15 -14.93
CA VAL A 60 -1.19 1.59 -14.70
C VAL A 60 -1.26 2.37 -16.00
N LEU A 61 -1.99 3.47 -15.98
CA LEU A 61 -1.98 4.51 -17.00
C LEU A 61 -1.14 5.68 -16.49
N ALA A 62 -0.02 5.94 -17.15
CA ALA A 62 0.86 7.05 -16.85
C ALA A 62 0.44 8.28 -17.66
N ARG A 63 0.01 9.34 -16.96
CA ARG A 63 -0.29 10.64 -17.56
C ARG A 63 1.00 11.37 -17.87
N ASN A 64 1.36 11.42 -19.14
CA ASN A 64 2.50 12.18 -19.64
C ASN A 64 2.05 13.57 -20.11
N ARG A 65 2.73 14.62 -19.62
CA ARG A 65 2.61 16.00 -20.09
C ARG A 65 3.94 16.37 -20.73
N ASP A 66 3.96 16.60 -22.04
CA ASP A 66 5.10 17.17 -22.75
C ASP A 66 6.45 16.42 -22.51
N GLY A 67 6.40 15.09 -22.36
CA GLY A 67 7.58 14.23 -22.18
C GLY A 67 7.89 13.81 -20.74
N ARG A 68 7.12 14.27 -19.74
CA ARG A 68 7.26 13.90 -18.33
C ARG A 68 5.99 13.30 -17.75
N VAL A 69 6.11 12.31 -16.87
CA VAL A 69 4.95 11.73 -16.17
C VAL A 69 4.58 12.57 -14.95
N VAL A 70 3.30 12.89 -14.81
CA VAL A 70 2.80 13.78 -13.73
C VAL A 70 1.78 13.10 -12.81
N LYS A 71 1.14 12.02 -13.29
CA LYS A 71 0.16 11.26 -12.51
C LYS A 71 0.13 9.80 -12.97
N LEU A 72 -0.09 8.90 -12.02
CA LEU A 72 -0.37 7.49 -12.29
C LEU A 72 -1.81 7.18 -11.89
N GLU A 73 -2.52 6.44 -12.75
CA GLU A 73 -3.84 5.86 -12.47
C GLU A 73 -3.80 4.36 -12.70
N GLY A 74 -4.73 3.61 -12.11
CA GLY A 74 -4.87 2.20 -12.46
C GLY A 74 -5.45 2.06 -13.87
N ASN A 75 -4.99 1.04 -14.62
CA ASN A 75 -5.55 0.70 -15.92
C ASN A 75 -6.89 -0.05 -15.74
N PRO A 76 -8.03 0.50 -16.23
CA PRO A 76 -9.34 -0.16 -16.15
C PRO A 76 -9.38 -1.53 -16.83
N ASP A 77 -8.60 -1.71 -17.90
CA ASP A 77 -8.59 -2.94 -18.69
C ASP A 77 -7.75 -4.04 -18.03
N HIS A 78 -6.80 -3.66 -17.17
CA HIS A 78 -5.87 -4.63 -16.59
C HIS A 78 -6.58 -5.54 -15.55
N PRO A 79 -6.54 -6.87 -15.73
CA PRO A 79 -7.41 -7.80 -15.01
C PRO A 79 -7.12 -7.90 -13.51
N VAL A 80 -5.93 -7.47 -13.06
CA VAL A 80 -5.55 -7.50 -11.64
C VAL A 80 -6.27 -6.40 -10.85
N ASN A 81 -6.26 -5.16 -11.34
CA ASN A 81 -6.67 -4.00 -10.56
C ASN A 81 -7.88 -3.24 -11.11
N ARG A 82 -8.26 -3.46 -12.37
CA ARG A 82 -9.50 -2.92 -12.98
C ARG A 82 -9.71 -1.43 -12.67
N GLY A 83 -8.66 -0.62 -12.83
CA GLY A 83 -8.68 0.83 -12.61
C GLY A 83 -8.22 1.29 -11.22
N GLY A 84 -8.28 0.45 -10.19
CA GLY A 84 -7.80 0.78 -8.84
C GLY A 84 -6.27 0.89 -8.76
N LEU A 85 -5.75 1.70 -7.85
CA LEU A 85 -4.31 1.79 -7.59
C LEU A 85 -4.05 2.02 -6.10
N CYS A 86 -3.13 1.26 -5.52
CA CYS A 86 -2.81 1.37 -4.09
C CYS A 86 -1.98 2.63 -3.79
N ILE A 87 -1.86 2.93 -2.49
CA ILE A 87 -1.13 4.10 -1.99
C ILE A 87 0.32 4.17 -2.49
N ARG A 88 1.01 3.01 -2.59
CA ARG A 88 2.40 2.93 -3.09
C ARG A 88 2.49 3.26 -4.57
N GLY A 89 1.56 2.73 -5.38
CA GLY A 89 1.48 3.01 -6.81
C GLY A 89 1.25 4.49 -7.09
N GLN A 90 0.38 5.15 -6.32
CA GLN A 90 0.16 6.59 -6.41
C GLN A 90 1.41 7.41 -6.05
N ALA A 91 2.26 6.92 -5.15
CA ALA A 91 3.50 7.58 -4.73
C ALA A 91 4.73 7.23 -5.55
N ALA A 92 4.62 6.38 -6.59
CA ALA A 92 5.81 5.91 -7.31
C ALA A 92 6.58 7.04 -8.03
N LEU A 93 5.91 8.14 -8.40
CA LEU A 93 6.58 9.31 -8.99
C LEU A 93 7.60 9.97 -8.05
N GLN A 94 7.40 9.88 -6.73
CA GLN A 94 8.39 10.34 -5.75
C GLN A 94 9.66 9.48 -5.79
N GLY A 95 9.58 8.23 -6.26
CA GLY A 95 10.73 7.36 -6.51
C GLY A 95 11.44 7.71 -7.81
N LEU A 96 10.67 7.91 -8.90
CA LEU A 96 11.17 8.34 -10.21
C LEU A 96 11.93 9.66 -10.14
N TYR A 97 11.35 10.66 -9.47
CA TYR A 97 11.90 12.01 -9.35
C TYR A 97 12.61 12.25 -8.01
N HIS A 98 13.08 11.19 -7.35
CA HIS A 98 13.72 11.34 -6.05
C HIS A 98 15.05 12.10 -6.15
N PRO A 99 15.32 13.09 -5.28
CA PRO A 99 16.58 13.85 -5.31
C PRO A 99 17.82 12.98 -5.10
N ASP A 100 17.74 11.98 -4.20
CA ASP A 100 18.84 11.06 -3.90
C ASP A 100 19.12 10.00 -5.00
N ARG A 101 18.45 10.03 -6.17
CA ARG A 101 18.81 9.08 -7.24
C ARG A 101 20.27 9.26 -7.64
N PHE A 102 20.99 8.16 -7.81
CA PHE A 102 22.37 8.20 -8.31
C PHE A 102 22.40 8.85 -9.70
N SER A 103 23.35 9.77 -9.91
CA SER A 103 23.46 10.52 -11.17
C SER A 103 24.14 9.74 -12.29
N GLY A 104 24.88 8.69 -11.95
CA GLY A 104 25.65 7.80 -12.84
C GLY A 104 26.40 6.74 -12.02
N PRO A 105 27.16 5.82 -12.65
CA PRO A 105 27.90 4.77 -11.96
C PRO A 105 28.83 5.29 -10.86
N GLN A 106 28.88 4.58 -9.74
CA GLN A 106 29.71 4.95 -8.59
C GLN A 106 30.62 3.80 -8.19
N ARG A 107 31.89 4.09 -7.90
CA ARG A 107 32.85 3.15 -7.29
C ARG A 107 33.18 3.57 -5.88
N ARG A 108 33.21 2.61 -4.96
CA ARG A 108 33.62 2.83 -3.58
C ARG A 108 35.12 3.12 -3.50
N ASP A 109 35.47 4.20 -2.82
CA ASP A 109 36.83 4.57 -2.44
C ASP A 109 36.85 4.86 -0.92
N GLY A 110 37.47 3.96 -0.16
CA GLY A 110 37.36 3.94 1.30
C GLY A 110 35.88 3.89 1.76
N ALA A 111 35.44 4.95 2.44
CA ALA A 111 34.07 5.11 2.94
C ALA A 111 33.14 5.91 2.00
N LEU A 112 33.67 6.45 0.91
CA LEU A 112 32.95 7.35 0.00
C LEU A 112 32.71 6.69 -1.36
N PHE A 113 31.79 7.27 -2.12
CA PHE A 113 31.57 6.92 -3.51
C PHE A 113 32.17 7.99 -4.41
N THR A 114 32.82 7.55 -5.48
CA THR A 114 33.37 8.39 -6.54
C THR A 114 32.69 8.03 -7.85
N SER A 115 32.38 9.05 -8.66
CA SER A 115 31.76 8.83 -9.96
C SER A 115 32.74 8.16 -10.91
N VAL A 116 32.28 7.17 -11.67
CA VAL A 116 33.06 6.49 -12.73
C VAL A 116 32.25 6.42 -14.02
N GLY A 117 32.93 6.30 -15.16
CA GLY A 117 32.26 6.14 -16.46
C GLY A 117 31.66 4.75 -16.62
N TRP A 118 30.61 4.62 -17.44
CA TRP A 118 29.97 3.33 -17.72
C TRP A 118 30.94 2.28 -18.27
N ASP A 119 31.82 2.65 -19.20
CA ASP A 119 32.74 1.69 -19.82
C ASP A 119 33.74 1.14 -18.80
N GLU A 120 34.27 2.00 -17.92
CA GLU A 120 35.13 1.59 -16.81
C GLU A 120 34.37 0.67 -15.84
N ALA A 121 33.14 1.01 -15.50
CA ALA A 121 32.31 0.25 -14.57
C ALA A 121 31.95 -1.14 -15.12
N LEU A 122 31.55 -1.22 -16.40
CA LEU A 122 31.23 -2.48 -17.09
C LEU A 122 32.47 -3.34 -17.24
N LYS A 123 33.62 -2.74 -17.58
CA LYS A 123 34.90 -3.46 -17.64
C LYS A 123 35.27 -4.05 -16.28
N ALA A 124 35.16 -3.26 -15.20
CA ALA A 124 35.47 -3.74 -13.85
C ALA A 124 34.60 -4.94 -13.45
N LEU A 125 33.30 -4.91 -13.77
CA LEU A 125 32.41 -6.04 -13.54
C LEU A 125 32.78 -7.26 -14.42
N ALA A 126 32.98 -7.07 -15.73
CA ALA A 126 33.34 -8.14 -16.65
C ALA A 126 34.68 -8.81 -16.29
N ASP A 127 35.69 -8.03 -15.89
CA ASP A 127 36.99 -8.55 -15.46
C ASP A 127 36.85 -9.45 -14.23
N LYS A 128 36.06 -9.03 -13.23
CA LYS A 128 35.84 -9.80 -11.99
C LYS A 128 35.05 -11.08 -12.25
N VAL A 129 34.03 -11.03 -13.10
CA VAL A 129 33.26 -12.21 -13.51
C VAL A 129 34.15 -13.19 -14.31
N THR A 130 34.97 -12.69 -15.23
CA THR A 130 35.93 -13.48 -16.00
C THR A 130 36.94 -14.17 -15.09
N ALA A 131 37.51 -13.45 -14.11
CA ALA A 131 38.46 -13.99 -13.16
C ALA A 131 37.84 -15.12 -12.29
N ALA A 132 36.63 -14.91 -11.77
CA ALA A 132 35.92 -15.94 -11.00
C ALA A 132 35.65 -17.20 -11.83
N ARG A 133 35.27 -17.04 -13.11
CA ARG A 133 35.03 -18.16 -14.03
C ARG A 133 36.32 -18.90 -14.39
N GLY A 134 37.37 -18.18 -14.79
CA GLY A 134 38.66 -18.75 -15.21
C GLY A 134 39.38 -19.50 -14.08
N GLY A 135 39.18 -19.10 -12.82
CA GLY A 135 39.70 -19.78 -11.64
C GLY A 135 38.91 -21.02 -11.19
N GLY A 136 37.95 -21.51 -11.99
CA GLY A 136 37.09 -22.65 -11.63
C GLY A 136 36.03 -22.34 -10.57
N LYS A 137 35.85 -21.06 -10.19
CA LYS A 137 34.92 -20.59 -9.15
C LYS A 137 33.64 -19.98 -9.73
N ALA A 138 33.18 -20.44 -10.88
CA ALA A 138 31.97 -19.89 -11.52
C ALA A 138 30.74 -19.94 -10.59
N ARG A 139 30.61 -21.00 -9.77
CA ARG A 139 29.56 -21.12 -8.74
C ARG A 139 29.66 -20.12 -7.58
N GLY A 140 30.78 -19.40 -7.47
CA GLY A 140 30.98 -18.27 -6.56
C GLY A 140 30.40 -16.95 -7.09
N ILE A 141 29.79 -16.94 -8.29
CA ILE A 141 29.02 -15.79 -8.80
C ILE A 141 27.55 -15.99 -8.38
N ALA A 142 27.02 -15.04 -7.60
CA ALA A 142 25.65 -15.07 -7.12
C ALA A 142 24.87 -13.82 -7.56
N VAL A 143 23.58 -14.00 -7.89
CA VAL A 143 22.66 -12.93 -8.26
C VAL A 143 21.44 -12.99 -7.36
N ILE A 144 21.14 -11.89 -6.66
CA ILE A 144 19.92 -11.73 -5.86
C ILE A 144 19.08 -10.63 -6.49
N THR A 145 17.82 -10.91 -6.81
CA THR A 145 16.87 -9.93 -7.35
C THR A 145 15.56 -9.96 -6.58
N GLN A 146 14.71 -8.95 -6.78
CA GLN A 146 13.32 -9.04 -6.35
C GLN A 146 12.62 -10.15 -7.15
N LEU A 147 11.36 -10.45 -6.83
CA LEU A 147 10.57 -11.36 -7.65
C LEU A 147 10.38 -10.76 -9.05
N GLU A 148 11.19 -11.25 -9.99
CA GLU A 148 11.13 -10.92 -11.41
C GLU A 148 10.66 -12.11 -12.22
N THR A 149 9.60 -11.88 -12.99
CA THR A 149 8.98 -12.87 -13.90
C THR A 149 9.15 -12.38 -15.35
N GLY A 150 8.46 -13.03 -16.30
CA GLY A 150 8.51 -12.63 -17.70
C GLY A 150 9.89 -12.78 -18.34
N SER A 151 10.18 -11.88 -19.26
CA SER A 151 11.39 -11.86 -20.07
C SER A 151 12.61 -11.53 -19.23
N LEU A 152 12.57 -10.53 -18.34
CA LEU A 152 13.75 -10.18 -17.52
C LEU A 152 14.15 -11.35 -16.60
N GLY A 153 13.18 -12.00 -15.95
CA GLY A 153 13.41 -13.23 -15.18
C GLY A 153 14.12 -14.31 -16.00
N THR A 154 13.59 -14.59 -17.19
CA THR A 154 14.13 -15.60 -18.11
C THR A 154 15.54 -15.25 -18.62
N LEU A 155 15.80 -13.98 -18.90
CA LEU A 155 17.12 -13.50 -19.32
C LEU A 155 18.16 -13.76 -18.24
N MET A 156 17.86 -13.47 -16.99
CA MET A 156 18.79 -13.70 -15.89
C MET A 156 19.08 -15.19 -15.67
N ASP A 157 18.07 -16.04 -15.80
CA ASP A 157 18.26 -17.48 -15.68
C ASP A 157 19.19 -17.99 -16.81
N ARG A 158 18.99 -17.52 -18.05
CA ARG A 158 19.91 -17.78 -19.17
C ARG A 158 21.32 -17.23 -18.93
N TRP A 159 21.42 -16.04 -18.35
CA TRP A 159 22.69 -15.40 -18.01
C TRP A 159 23.48 -16.24 -17.00
N THR A 160 22.84 -16.67 -15.91
CA THR A 160 23.50 -17.53 -14.91
C THR A 160 23.91 -18.88 -15.51
N GLN A 161 23.06 -19.48 -16.36
CA GLN A 161 23.37 -20.74 -17.04
C GLN A 161 24.55 -20.60 -18.01
N ALA A 162 24.56 -19.57 -18.86
CA ALA A 162 25.61 -19.35 -19.86
C ALA A 162 27.00 -19.13 -19.23
N LEU A 163 27.04 -18.51 -18.04
CA LEU A 163 28.29 -18.26 -17.31
C LEU A 163 28.71 -19.42 -16.39
N GLY A 164 27.86 -20.45 -16.22
CA GLY A 164 28.08 -21.51 -15.23
C GLY A 164 27.97 -21.02 -13.78
N ALA A 165 27.28 -19.88 -13.57
CA ALA A 165 27.11 -19.25 -12.27
C ALA A 165 26.17 -20.05 -11.35
N ARG A 166 26.03 -19.62 -10.09
CA ARG A 166 24.95 -20.11 -9.23
C ARG A 166 23.61 -19.67 -9.81
N SER A 167 22.57 -20.50 -9.66
CA SER A 167 21.20 -20.11 -10.02
C SER A 167 20.79 -18.84 -9.29
N ARG A 168 20.04 -17.98 -9.99
CA ARG A 168 19.53 -16.73 -9.43
C ARG A 168 18.66 -16.99 -8.20
N VAL A 169 18.77 -16.10 -7.22
CA VAL A 169 17.87 -16.03 -6.07
C VAL A 169 16.85 -14.91 -6.30
N ALA A 170 15.60 -15.29 -6.52
CA ALA A 170 14.46 -14.38 -6.61
C ALA A 170 13.89 -14.15 -5.20
N PHE A 171 14.46 -13.17 -4.49
CA PHE A 171 14.14 -12.88 -3.11
C PHE A 171 12.95 -11.94 -3.00
N GLU A 172 11.91 -12.39 -2.28
CA GLU A 172 10.77 -11.57 -1.91
C GLU A 172 10.48 -11.82 -0.41
N PRO A 173 10.60 -10.81 0.48
CA PRO A 173 10.39 -10.98 1.91
C PRO A 173 9.06 -11.66 2.27
N PHE A 174 8.00 -11.39 1.51
CA PHE A 174 6.66 -11.93 1.77
C PHE A 174 6.26 -12.98 0.73
N ALA A 175 7.08 -14.03 0.55
CA ALA A 175 6.96 -15.04 -0.51
C ALA A 175 5.94 -16.19 -0.30
N HIS A 176 5.25 -16.22 0.84
CA HIS A 176 4.17 -17.17 1.14
C HIS A 176 4.56 -18.67 1.06
N GLU A 177 5.78 -19.02 1.51
CA GLU A 177 6.32 -20.38 1.45
C GLU A 177 5.45 -21.41 2.18
N ALA A 178 4.83 -21.02 3.30
CA ALA A 178 3.92 -21.89 4.06
C ALA A 178 2.68 -22.31 3.24
N ILE A 179 2.10 -21.40 2.44
CA ILE A 179 0.96 -21.70 1.55
C ILE A 179 1.38 -22.73 0.51
N ARG A 180 2.54 -22.51 -0.10
CA ARG A 180 3.12 -23.39 -1.12
C ARG A 180 3.40 -24.79 -0.59
N ALA A 181 4.04 -24.89 0.57
CA ALA A 181 4.35 -26.16 1.22
C ALA A 181 3.08 -26.92 1.62
N ALA A 182 2.10 -26.23 2.21
CA ALA A 182 0.80 -26.80 2.55
C ALA A 182 0.04 -27.30 1.34
N ASN A 183 -0.01 -26.55 0.24
CA ASN A 183 -0.67 -26.98 -0.99
C ASN A 183 0.04 -28.16 -1.65
N ARG A 184 1.37 -28.25 -1.55
CA ARG A 184 2.13 -29.42 -2.00
C ARG A 184 1.73 -30.66 -1.20
N ALA A 185 1.58 -30.53 0.11
CA ALA A 185 1.15 -31.61 1.00
C ALA A 185 -0.31 -32.01 0.79
N ALA A 186 -1.23 -31.04 0.74
CA ALA A 186 -2.68 -31.30 0.65
C ALA A 186 -3.13 -31.69 -0.77
N PHE A 187 -2.54 -31.10 -1.80
CA PHE A 187 -3.07 -31.09 -3.17
C PHE A 187 -2.04 -31.40 -4.25
N GLY A 188 -0.79 -31.73 -3.89
CA GLY A 188 0.29 -32.00 -4.84
C GLY A 188 0.73 -30.79 -5.67
N ARG A 189 0.37 -29.56 -5.26
CA ARG A 189 0.61 -28.32 -6.02
C ARG A 189 1.49 -27.36 -5.23
N ASP A 190 2.67 -27.03 -5.77
CA ASP A 190 3.55 -25.99 -5.22
C ASP A 190 3.16 -24.60 -5.74
N ALA A 191 2.03 -24.08 -5.28
CA ALA A 191 1.46 -22.85 -5.81
C ALA A 191 0.79 -22.00 -4.72
N VAL A 192 0.71 -20.69 -4.99
CA VAL A 192 -0.18 -19.77 -4.29
C VAL A 192 -1.44 -19.61 -5.17
N PRO A 193 -2.58 -20.20 -4.78
CA PRO A 193 -3.77 -20.26 -5.62
C PRO A 193 -4.50 -18.92 -5.67
N TYR A 194 -5.47 -18.82 -6.58
CA TYR A 194 -6.41 -17.71 -6.59
C TYR A 194 -7.52 -17.94 -5.54
N TYR A 195 -7.69 -16.97 -4.65
CA TYR A 195 -8.76 -16.95 -3.65
C TYR A 195 -9.89 -16.06 -4.15
N ALA A 196 -11.01 -16.67 -4.53
CA ALA A 196 -12.16 -15.96 -5.10
C ALA A 196 -13.08 -15.43 -3.99
N PHE A 197 -12.70 -14.30 -3.38
CA PHE A 197 -13.49 -13.65 -2.32
C PHE A 197 -14.88 -13.30 -2.82
N GLU A 198 -15.00 -12.90 -4.10
CA GLU A 198 -16.25 -12.48 -4.73
C GLU A 198 -17.32 -13.58 -4.78
N ASP A 199 -16.90 -14.84 -4.68
CA ASP A 199 -17.78 -16.01 -4.79
C ASP A 199 -18.11 -16.63 -3.42
N ALA A 200 -17.54 -16.09 -2.34
CA ALA A 200 -17.77 -16.55 -0.97
C ALA A 200 -18.97 -15.82 -0.33
N GLN A 201 -19.74 -16.52 0.51
CA GLN A 201 -20.75 -15.92 1.38
C GLN A 201 -20.21 -15.69 2.80
N VAL A 202 -19.23 -16.47 3.21
CA VAL A 202 -18.51 -16.32 4.48
C VAL A 202 -17.01 -16.51 4.26
N ILE A 203 -16.21 -15.62 4.83
CA ILE A 203 -14.76 -15.74 4.90
C ILE A 203 -14.34 -15.87 6.36
N VAL A 204 -13.54 -16.89 6.67
CA VAL A 204 -12.82 -17.01 7.95
C VAL A 204 -11.33 -16.87 7.66
N ASN A 205 -10.69 -15.89 8.29
CA ASN A 205 -9.30 -15.55 8.06
C ASN A 205 -8.45 -15.70 9.32
N PHE A 206 -7.33 -16.41 9.20
CA PHE A 206 -6.29 -16.50 10.22
C PHE A 206 -5.09 -15.61 9.83
N GLY A 207 -5.11 -14.36 10.29
CA GLY A 207 -3.98 -13.43 10.19
C GLY A 207 -3.60 -12.92 8.78
N ALA A 208 -4.26 -13.36 7.69
CA ALA A 208 -3.87 -12.93 6.34
C ALA A 208 -4.21 -11.45 6.12
N ASP A 209 -3.20 -10.61 5.91
CA ASP A 209 -3.28 -9.15 5.84
C ASP A 209 -3.53 -8.65 4.40
N TRP A 210 -4.67 -9.01 3.82
CA TRP A 210 -4.98 -8.78 2.39
C TRP A 210 -5.27 -7.32 2.01
N VAL A 211 -5.60 -6.44 2.96
CA VAL A 211 -5.64 -4.99 2.71
C VAL A 211 -4.23 -4.40 2.65
N GLU A 212 -3.30 -4.98 3.41
CA GLU A 212 -1.94 -4.49 3.57
C GLU A 212 -1.02 -5.04 2.47
N THR A 213 -0.65 -6.32 2.56
CA THR A 213 0.40 -6.90 1.72
C THR A 213 0.17 -8.34 1.26
N TRP A 214 -0.78 -9.08 1.86
CA TRP A 214 -0.99 -10.48 1.51
C TRP A 214 -1.48 -10.62 0.06
N ILE A 215 -0.66 -11.27 -0.78
CA ILE A 215 -0.88 -11.56 -2.21
C ILE A 215 -1.13 -10.32 -3.10
N ASN A 216 -2.23 -9.59 -2.89
CA ASN A 216 -2.57 -8.43 -3.72
C ASN A 216 -3.51 -7.44 -3.02
N ASN A 217 -2.96 -6.30 -2.62
CA ASN A 217 -3.66 -5.25 -1.88
C ASN A 217 -4.55 -4.31 -2.74
N VAL A 218 -4.87 -4.71 -3.97
CA VAL A 218 -5.83 -4.01 -4.84
C VAL A 218 -6.91 -4.97 -5.31
N ALA A 219 -6.51 -6.12 -5.85
CA ALA A 219 -7.42 -7.14 -6.35
C ALA A 219 -8.29 -7.74 -5.23
N LEU A 220 -7.69 -8.06 -4.07
CA LEU A 220 -8.40 -8.67 -2.96
C LEU A 220 -9.35 -7.70 -2.27
N PRO A 221 -8.98 -6.44 -1.95
CA PRO A 221 -9.97 -5.46 -1.48
C PRO A 221 -11.11 -5.22 -2.47
N ALA A 222 -10.83 -5.12 -3.77
CA ALA A 222 -11.88 -4.97 -4.78
C ALA A 222 -12.83 -6.18 -4.82
N SER A 223 -12.28 -7.39 -4.62
CA SER A 223 -13.08 -8.61 -4.56
C SER A 223 -13.86 -8.73 -3.25
N PHE A 224 -13.24 -8.40 -2.13
CA PHE A 224 -13.86 -8.29 -0.82
C PHE A 224 -15.07 -7.36 -0.87
N ALA A 225 -14.94 -6.17 -1.46
CA ALA A 225 -16.05 -5.22 -1.57
C ALA A 225 -17.22 -5.74 -2.41
N ARG A 226 -16.98 -6.63 -3.40
CA ARG A 226 -18.08 -7.29 -4.15
C ARG A 226 -18.83 -8.30 -3.30
N MET A 227 -18.14 -8.95 -2.36
CA MET A 227 -18.72 -9.92 -1.44
C MET A 227 -19.41 -9.25 -0.25
N HIS A 228 -18.73 -8.28 0.39
CA HIS A 228 -19.07 -7.77 1.71
C HIS A 228 -19.92 -6.50 1.67
N ALA A 229 -19.67 -5.56 0.75
CA ALA A 229 -20.43 -4.32 0.72
C ALA A 229 -21.92 -4.59 0.45
N PHE A 230 -22.80 -3.98 1.23
CA PHE A 230 -24.23 -4.19 1.12
C PHE A 230 -24.79 -3.61 -0.18
N ARG A 231 -25.36 -4.50 -1.00
CA ARG A 231 -25.97 -4.14 -2.30
C ARG A 231 -27.26 -4.93 -2.47
N GLU A 232 -28.37 -4.22 -2.71
CA GLU A 232 -29.68 -4.84 -3.00
C GLU A 232 -30.08 -5.91 -1.95
N GLY A 233 -29.86 -5.63 -0.66
CA GLY A 233 -30.18 -6.56 0.43
C GLY A 233 -29.20 -7.71 0.64
N ARG A 234 -28.20 -7.86 -0.25
CA ARG A 234 -27.18 -8.92 -0.23
C ARG A 234 -25.87 -8.42 0.38
N THR A 235 -25.23 -9.30 1.15
CA THR A 235 -23.92 -9.09 1.77
C THR A 235 -23.41 -10.42 2.32
N GLY A 236 -22.10 -10.66 2.28
CA GLY A 236 -21.44 -11.77 2.96
C GLY A 236 -20.95 -11.40 4.37
N THR A 237 -20.40 -12.38 5.08
CA THR A 237 -19.87 -12.24 6.44
C THR A 237 -18.36 -12.47 6.46
N TYR A 238 -17.63 -11.67 7.22
CA TYR A 238 -16.19 -11.76 7.35
C TYR A 238 -15.75 -11.85 8.82
N ILE A 239 -15.09 -12.96 9.15
CA ILE A 239 -14.57 -13.26 10.48
C ILE A 239 -13.05 -13.33 10.40
N HIS A 240 -12.37 -12.62 11.30
CA HIS A 240 -10.90 -12.53 11.32
C HIS A 240 -10.35 -12.90 12.69
N ILE A 241 -9.39 -13.83 12.73
CA ILE A 241 -8.72 -14.31 13.92
C ILE A 241 -7.27 -13.80 13.88
N GLU A 242 -6.91 -12.92 14.82
CA GLU A 242 -5.56 -12.36 14.94
C GLU A 242 -5.35 -11.75 16.34
N PRO A 243 -4.16 -11.87 16.96
CA PRO A 243 -3.85 -11.26 18.25
C PRO A 243 -3.77 -9.72 18.22
N ARG A 244 -3.75 -9.13 17.04
CA ARG A 244 -3.73 -7.69 16.78
C ARG A 244 -4.88 -7.35 15.84
N GLN A 245 -5.53 -6.21 16.05
CA GLN A 245 -6.44 -5.69 15.04
C GLN A 245 -5.63 -5.01 13.94
N SER A 246 -5.23 -5.77 12.91
CA SER A 246 -4.69 -5.25 11.65
C SER A 246 -5.72 -4.41 10.88
N LEU A 247 -5.31 -3.74 9.80
CA LEU A 247 -6.26 -3.00 8.95
C LEU A 247 -7.23 -3.99 8.31
N THR A 248 -6.74 -5.17 7.94
CA THR A 248 -7.60 -6.27 7.53
C THR A 248 -8.58 -6.69 8.64
N ALA A 249 -8.12 -6.88 9.88
CA ALA A 249 -8.99 -7.23 11.01
C ALA A 249 -10.04 -6.15 11.32
N ALA A 250 -9.69 -4.88 11.17
CA ALA A 250 -10.58 -3.74 11.41
C ALA A 250 -11.76 -3.69 10.41
N ASN A 251 -11.68 -4.43 9.30
CA ASN A 251 -12.75 -4.60 8.33
C ASN A 251 -13.60 -5.86 8.56
N ALA A 252 -13.30 -6.67 9.58
CA ALA A 252 -14.10 -7.83 9.94
C ALA A 252 -15.43 -7.43 10.58
N ASP A 253 -16.48 -8.20 10.30
CA ASP A 253 -17.72 -8.13 11.06
C ASP A 253 -17.51 -8.68 12.47
N ARG A 254 -16.57 -9.63 12.61
CA ARG A 254 -16.10 -10.13 13.90
C ARG A 254 -14.59 -10.29 13.90
N TRP A 255 -13.91 -9.50 14.72
CA TRP A 255 -12.52 -9.72 15.08
C TRP A 255 -12.45 -10.64 16.31
N VAL A 256 -11.77 -11.77 16.20
CA VAL A 256 -11.58 -12.74 17.27
C VAL A 256 -10.16 -12.60 17.78
N LEU A 257 -10.04 -11.97 18.95
CA LEU A 257 -8.78 -11.78 19.65
C LEU A 257 -8.32 -13.10 20.28
N ASN A 258 -7.23 -13.67 19.78
CA ASN A 258 -6.63 -14.90 20.31
C ASN A 258 -5.25 -14.62 20.93
N ALA A 259 -4.81 -15.53 21.80
CA ALA A 259 -3.43 -15.52 22.29
C ALA A 259 -2.45 -15.77 21.14
N PRO A 260 -1.34 -15.02 21.03
CA PRO A 260 -0.40 -15.16 19.92
C PRO A 260 0.21 -16.57 19.86
N GLY A 261 0.21 -17.17 18.66
CA GLY A 261 0.72 -18.51 18.41
C GLY A 261 -0.29 -19.63 18.66
N THR A 262 -1.59 -19.32 18.72
CA THR A 262 -2.67 -20.32 18.90
C THR A 262 -3.53 -20.52 17.66
N GLU A 263 -3.18 -19.89 16.54
CA GLU A 263 -3.91 -19.95 15.27
C GLU A 263 -4.03 -21.39 14.75
N LEU A 264 -2.97 -22.19 14.84
CA LEU A 264 -2.98 -23.61 14.44
C LEU A 264 -4.00 -24.44 15.24
N MET A 265 -4.00 -24.31 16.57
CA MET A 265 -4.93 -25.10 17.41
C MET A 265 -6.38 -24.70 17.15
N LEU A 266 -6.65 -23.42 16.90
CA LEU A 266 -7.96 -22.90 16.55
C LEU A 266 -8.44 -23.49 15.21
N ALA A 267 -7.59 -23.45 14.18
CA ALA A 267 -7.90 -24.06 12.89
C ALA A 267 -8.13 -25.57 13.00
N ALA A 268 -7.34 -26.27 13.82
CA ALA A 268 -7.48 -27.71 14.05
C ALA A 268 -8.79 -28.05 14.76
N ALA A 269 -9.19 -27.27 15.76
CA ALA A 269 -10.48 -27.41 16.43
C ALA A 269 -11.65 -27.19 15.45
N LEU A 270 -11.59 -26.14 14.62
CA LEU A 270 -12.60 -25.88 13.60
C LEU A 270 -12.67 -27.00 12.56
N LEU A 271 -11.56 -27.60 12.14
CA LEU A 271 -11.56 -28.74 11.21
C LEU A 271 -12.36 -29.91 11.76
N ARG A 272 -12.19 -30.22 13.04
CA ARG A 272 -12.94 -31.26 13.73
C ARG A 272 -14.42 -30.90 13.83
N MET A 273 -14.74 -29.69 14.28
CA MET A 273 -16.13 -29.24 14.45
C MET A 273 -16.89 -29.17 13.12
N VAL A 274 -16.22 -28.78 12.03
CA VAL A 274 -16.81 -28.80 10.68
C VAL A 274 -17.11 -30.23 10.22
N GLY A 275 -16.24 -31.19 10.50
CA GLY A 275 -16.51 -32.62 10.23
C GLY A 275 -17.73 -33.13 11.01
N GLU A 276 -17.83 -32.79 12.29
CA GLU A 276 -18.98 -33.14 13.15
C GLU A 276 -20.28 -32.46 12.70
N ALA A 277 -20.20 -31.24 12.13
CA ALA A 277 -21.33 -30.46 11.65
C ALA A 277 -21.74 -30.73 10.19
N GLY A 278 -21.30 -31.84 9.59
CA GLY A 278 -21.73 -32.30 8.26
C GLY A 278 -20.83 -31.90 7.09
N GLY A 279 -19.62 -31.37 7.35
CA GLY A 279 -18.54 -31.29 6.36
C GLY A 279 -17.90 -32.67 6.11
N ALA A 280 -17.11 -32.81 5.04
CA ALA A 280 -16.39 -34.07 4.82
C ALA A 280 -15.33 -34.28 5.92
N ASP A 281 -15.37 -35.42 6.59
CA ASP A 281 -14.45 -35.70 7.69
C ASP A 281 -13.00 -35.80 7.20
N ARG A 282 -12.17 -34.91 7.73
CA ARG A 282 -10.71 -34.84 7.53
C ARG A 282 -9.97 -34.72 8.86
N ALA A 283 -10.65 -34.92 9.99
CA ALA A 283 -10.12 -34.69 11.33
C ALA A 283 -8.98 -35.65 11.70
N GLY A 284 -8.89 -36.82 11.05
CA GLY A 284 -7.79 -37.76 11.22
C GLY A 284 -6.39 -37.18 10.99
N ALA A 285 -6.27 -36.03 10.29
CA ALA A 285 -5.00 -35.35 10.06
C ALA A 285 -4.47 -34.55 11.27
N VAL A 286 -5.32 -34.17 12.23
CA VAL A 286 -4.97 -33.29 13.36
C VAL A 286 -4.93 -33.98 14.72
N GLY A 287 -5.11 -35.30 14.76
CA GLY A 287 -5.12 -36.08 16.01
C GLY A 287 -6.31 -35.74 16.93
N GLN A 288 -6.23 -36.14 18.20
CA GLN A 288 -7.26 -35.79 19.20
C GLN A 288 -7.10 -34.34 19.65
N VAL A 289 -7.96 -33.45 19.14
CA VAL A 289 -8.06 -32.05 19.56
C VAL A 289 -9.34 -31.85 20.36
N ASP A 290 -9.25 -31.38 21.60
CA ASP A 290 -10.42 -30.99 22.40
C ASP A 290 -10.72 -29.49 22.21
N PRO A 291 -11.81 -29.12 21.53
CA PRO A 291 -12.19 -27.73 21.31
C PRO A 291 -12.37 -26.90 22.59
N ARG A 292 -12.77 -27.52 23.72
CA ARG A 292 -12.94 -26.80 24.99
C ARG A 292 -11.59 -26.41 25.59
N LYS A 293 -10.62 -27.31 25.53
CA LYS A 293 -9.25 -27.02 25.93
C LYS A 293 -8.60 -25.96 25.03
N VAL A 294 -8.85 -26.03 23.71
CA VAL A 294 -8.39 -25.00 22.76
C VAL A 294 -8.98 -23.63 23.09
N ALA A 295 -10.27 -23.56 23.46
CA ALA A 295 -10.91 -22.32 23.89
C ALA A 295 -10.22 -21.70 25.12
N GLU A 296 -9.87 -22.53 26.11
CA GLU A 296 -9.13 -22.10 27.31
C GLU A 296 -7.71 -21.58 26.98
N GLU A 297 -6.92 -22.34 26.20
CA GLU A 297 -5.52 -22.00 25.90
C GLU A 297 -5.39 -20.80 24.96
N SER A 298 -6.30 -20.67 23.99
CA SER A 298 -6.32 -19.56 23.04
C SER A 298 -6.95 -18.28 23.60
N GLY A 299 -7.74 -18.39 24.68
CA GLY A 299 -8.57 -17.30 25.20
C GLY A 299 -9.79 -16.98 24.34
N VAL A 300 -10.07 -17.77 23.29
CA VAL A 300 -11.25 -17.60 22.43
C VAL A 300 -12.42 -18.38 23.03
N PRO A 301 -13.58 -17.76 23.31
CA PRO A 301 -14.72 -18.47 23.90
C PRO A 301 -15.18 -19.67 23.05
N PHE A 302 -15.56 -20.76 23.69
CA PHE A 302 -16.00 -21.99 22.99
C PHE A 302 -17.24 -21.75 22.12
N GLU A 303 -18.13 -20.87 22.55
CA GLU A 303 -19.32 -20.43 21.82
C GLU A 303 -18.94 -19.71 20.52
N THR A 304 -17.83 -18.97 20.52
CA THR A 304 -17.27 -18.31 19.34
C THR A 304 -16.82 -19.34 18.31
N LEU A 305 -16.09 -20.38 18.74
CA LEU A 305 -15.67 -21.47 17.85
C LEU A 305 -16.87 -22.19 17.24
N THR A 306 -17.90 -22.42 18.05
CA THR A 306 -19.16 -23.05 17.61
C THR A 306 -19.87 -22.20 16.57
N ALA A 307 -19.96 -20.87 16.80
CA ALA A 307 -20.56 -19.94 15.85
C ALA A 307 -19.79 -19.91 14.52
N ILE A 308 -18.45 -19.92 14.57
CA ILE A 308 -17.60 -19.92 13.36
C ILE A 308 -17.80 -21.21 12.55
N ALA A 309 -17.73 -22.38 13.22
CA ALA A 309 -17.94 -23.67 12.56
C ALA A 309 -19.33 -23.73 11.91
N SER A 310 -20.35 -23.23 12.60
CA SER A 310 -21.71 -23.18 12.07
C SER A 310 -21.86 -22.21 10.88
N ALA A 311 -21.23 -21.04 10.94
CA ALA A 311 -21.23 -20.09 9.83
C ALA A 311 -20.60 -20.69 8.56
N LEU A 312 -19.49 -21.42 8.71
CA LEU A 312 -18.79 -22.10 7.60
C LEU A 312 -19.62 -23.22 6.95
N THR A 313 -20.41 -23.96 7.73
CA THR A 313 -21.22 -25.09 7.21
C THR A 313 -22.57 -24.65 6.66
N ARG A 314 -23.18 -23.59 7.22
CA ARG A 314 -24.49 -23.05 6.77
C ARG A 314 -24.38 -22.19 5.51
N ASN A 315 -23.31 -21.41 5.36
CA ASN A 315 -23.19 -20.43 4.27
C ASN A 315 -22.20 -20.95 3.21
N LYS A 316 -22.73 -21.43 2.07
CA LYS A 316 -21.92 -21.99 0.97
C LYS A 316 -22.14 -21.21 -0.32
N PRO A 317 -21.10 -20.90 -1.11
CA PRO A 317 -19.69 -21.26 -0.88
C PRO A 317 -19.07 -20.47 0.28
N SER A 318 -18.17 -21.11 1.03
CA SER A 318 -17.36 -20.45 2.05
C SER A 318 -15.92 -20.29 1.57
N LEU A 319 -15.08 -19.64 2.36
CA LEU A 319 -13.65 -19.56 2.13
C LEU A 319 -12.91 -19.46 3.47
N VAL A 320 -11.91 -20.30 3.66
CA VAL A 320 -10.98 -20.20 4.80
C VAL A 320 -9.62 -19.81 4.27
N ILE A 321 -8.97 -18.82 4.89
CA ILE A 321 -7.62 -18.38 4.51
C ILE A 321 -6.74 -18.23 5.75
N ALA A 322 -5.44 -18.39 5.56
CA ALA A 322 -4.44 -18.06 6.57
C ALA A 322 -3.26 -17.36 5.90
N GLY A 323 -2.48 -16.61 6.67
CA GLY A 323 -1.23 -16.03 6.19
C GLY A 323 -0.85 -14.74 6.90
N GLY A 324 -0.06 -13.92 6.23
CA GLY A 324 0.43 -12.67 6.80
C GLY A 324 1.42 -12.88 7.95
N ALA A 325 1.87 -11.77 8.54
CA ALA A 325 2.88 -11.82 9.60
C ALA A 325 2.41 -12.57 10.86
N ALA A 326 1.13 -12.42 11.22
CA ALA A 326 0.55 -13.04 12.41
C ALA A 326 0.45 -14.57 12.30
N ALA A 327 0.37 -15.13 11.08
CA ALA A 327 0.34 -16.57 10.85
C ALA A 327 1.67 -17.13 10.32
N SER A 328 2.76 -16.35 10.40
CA SER A 328 4.10 -16.74 9.94
C SER A 328 5.01 -17.04 11.13
N GLY A 329 4.63 -18.02 11.94
CA GLY A 329 5.42 -18.54 13.07
C GLY A 329 6.10 -19.89 12.77
N PRO A 330 6.67 -20.55 13.81
CA PRO A 330 7.29 -21.87 13.71
C PRO A 330 6.38 -22.99 13.17
N ASP A 331 5.07 -22.78 13.18
CA ASP A 331 4.01 -23.73 12.82
C ASP A 331 3.20 -23.30 11.58
N ALA A 332 3.65 -22.25 10.87
CA ALA A 332 2.93 -21.64 9.76
C ALA A 332 2.50 -22.64 8.67
N THR A 333 3.37 -23.57 8.29
CA THR A 333 3.06 -24.59 7.28
C THR A 333 1.99 -25.58 7.76
N GLN A 334 1.99 -25.94 9.04
CA GLN A 334 0.93 -26.78 9.62
C GLN A 334 -0.41 -26.06 9.64
N LEU A 335 -0.43 -24.79 10.01
CA LEU A 335 -1.66 -23.97 9.98
C LEU A 335 -2.24 -23.90 8.56
N GLN A 336 -1.40 -23.58 7.58
CA GLN A 336 -1.82 -23.54 6.18
C GLN A 336 -2.34 -24.89 5.69
N TYR A 337 -1.69 -25.98 6.10
CA TYR A 337 -2.13 -27.33 5.75
C TYR A 337 -3.51 -27.64 6.32
N VAL A 338 -3.78 -27.31 7.59
CA VAL A 338 -5.11 -27.46 8.21
C VAL A 338 -6.15 -26.58 7.50
N VAL A 339 -5.81 -25.35 7.11
CA VAL A 339 -6.70 -24.47 6.34
C VAL A 339 -7.00 -25.04 4.94
N SER A 340 -6.01 -25.64 4.28
CA SER A 340 -6.22 -26.36 3.02
C SER A 340 -7.17 -27.54 3.20
N LEU A 341 -7.04 -28.30 4.30
CA LEU A 341 -7.96 -29.40 4.63
C LEU A 341 -9.37 -28.89 4.96
N LEU A 342 -9.52 -27.76 5.67
CA LEU A 342 -10.81 -27.10 5.93
C LEU A 342 -11.51 -26.74 4.62
N ASN A 343 -10.81 -26.08 3.70
CA ASN A 343 -11.37 -25.76 2.39
C ASN A 343 -11.75 -27.01 1.58
N ALA A 344 -10.96 -28.09 1.67
CA ALA A 344 -11.32 -29.35 1.05
C ALA A 344 -12.59 -29.97 1.68
N ALA A 345 -12.69 -29.95 3.02
CA ALA A 345 -13.84 -30.46 3.77
C ALA A 345 -15.14 -29.70 3.47
N LEU A 346 -15.03 -28.39 3.22
CA LEU A 346 -16.14 -27.49 2.89
C LEU A 346 -16.50 -27.51 1.39
N GLY A 347 -15.72 -28.19 0.55
CA GLY A 347 -15.95 -28.26 -0.91
C GLY A 347 -15.58 -26.98 -1.65
N ASN A 348 -14.64 -26.20 -1.11
CA ASN A 348 -14.19 -24.89 -1.61
C ASN A 348 -13.12 -25.02 -2.72
N VAL A 349 -12.40 -26.15 -2.78
CA VAL A 349 -11.36 -26.38 -3.80
C VAL A 349 -11.99 -26.52 -5.18
N GLY A 350 -11.49 -25.74 -6.14
CA GLY A 350 -12.07 -25.57 -7.48
C GLY A 350 -13.18 -24.50 -7.55
N LYS A 351 -13.69 -24.02 -6.41
CA LYS A 351 -14.74 -22.99 -6.32
C LYS A 351 -14.17 -21.66 -5.83
N THR A 352 -13.92 -21.53 -4.53
CA THR A 352 -13.36 -20.32 -3.90
C THR A 352 -11.84 -20.40 -3.71
N VAL A 353 -11.25 -21.60 -3.75
CA VAL A 353 -9.80 -21.81 -3.86
C VAL A 353 -9.51 -22.44 -5.22
N ARG A 354 -8.93 -21.67 -6.15
CA ARG A 354 -8.70 -22.10 -7.54
C ARG A 354 -7.21 -22.21 -7.84
N PHE A 355 -6.77 -23.42 -8.17
CA PHE A 355 -5.45 -23.65 -8.77
C PHE A 355 -5.53 -23.43 -10.28
N GLY A 356 -4.43 -23.02 -10.92
CA GLY A 356 -4.41 -22.70 -12.35
C GLY A 356 -4.05 -21.23 -12.58
N PRO A 357 -4.90 -20.25 -12.25
CA PRO A 357 -4.54 -18.83 -12.23
C PRO A 357 -3.62 -18.49 -11.03
N ASP A 358 -2.57 -19.27 -10.85
CA ASP A 358 -1.65 -19.25 -9.71
C ASP A 358 -0.84 -17.93 -9.72
N TRP A 359 -0.61 -17.34 -8.54
CA TRP A 359 0.12 -16.09 -8.41
C TRP A 359 1.64 -16.29 -8.56
N ALA A 360 2.32 -15.23 -9.02
CA ALA A 360 3.75 -15.21 -9.28
C ALA A 360 4.63 -15.61 -8.08
N TYR A 361 4.13 -15.47 -6.85
CA TYR A 361 4.83 -15.86 -5.62
C TYR A 361 5.31 -17.32 -5.60
N GLY A 362 4.65 -18.22 -6.37
CA GLY A 362 5.13 -19.58 -6.58
C GLY A 362 6.55 -19.67 -7.18
N LYS A 363 7.01 -18.60 -7.85
CA LYS A 363 8.34 -18.50 -8.47
C LYS A 363 9.40 -17.85 -7.58
N ALA A 364 9.03 -17.37 -6.39
CA ALA A 364 9.99 -16.82 -5.44
C ALA A 364 10.89 -17.94 -4.87
N THR A 365 12.16 -17.61 -4.66
CA THR A 365 13.11 -18.51 -4.00
C THR A 365 12.77 -18.58 -2.51
N PRO A 366 12.57 -19.77 -1.93
CA PRO A 366 12.26 -19.91 -0.50
C PRO A 366 13.34 -19.26 0.39
N TYR A 367 12.93 -18.62 1.48
CA TYR A 367 13.85 -18.00 2.43
C TYR A 367 14.97 -18.94 2.91
N ALA A 368 14.70 -20.24 3.12
CA ALA A 368 15.73 -21.21 3.49
C ALA A 368 16.90 -21.28 2.49
N GLU A 369 16.65 -21.12 1.18
CA GLU A 369 17.70 -21.08 0.16
C GLU A 369 18.44 -19.73 0.14
N VAL A 370 17.73 -18.63 0.48
CA VAL A 370 18.36 -17.32 0.69
C VAL A 370 19.30 -17.37 1.89
N ALA A 371 18.88 -17.99 3.00
CA ALA A 371 19.69 -18.18 4.19
C ALA A 371 20.96 -18.99 3.90
N LYS A 372 20.85 -20.08 3.13
CA LYS A 372 22.02 -20.86 2.65
C LYS A 372 22.97 -20.01 1.81
N LEU A 373 22.46 -19.12 0.96
CA LEU A 373 23.33 -18.21 0.20
C LEU A 373 24.07 -17.23 1.12
N VAL A 374 23.39 -16.67 2.13
CA VAL A 374 24.05 -15.79 3.12
C VAL A 374 25.12 -16.54 3.91
N GLN A 375 24.87 -17.80 4.27
CA GLN A 375 25.89 -18.66 4.91
C GLN A 375 27.09 -18.90 3.99
N ALA A 376 26.87 -19.15 2.69
CA ALA A 376 27.94 -19.30 1.70
C ALA A 376 28.76 -18.00 1.54
N MET A 377 28.12 -16.82 1.59
CA MET A 377 28.85 -15.54 1.65
C MET A 377 29.71 -15.44 2.92
N ALA A 378 29.15 -15.81 4.08
CA ALA A 378 29.85 -15.75 5.35
C ALA A 378 31.06 -16.71 5.42
N ALA A 379 30.99 -17.84 4.70
CA ALA A 379 32.04 -18.83 4.54
C ALA A 379 33.09 -18.47 3.47
N GLY A 380 32.91 -17.38 2.72
CA GLY A 380 33.85 -16.96 1.67
C GLY A 380 33.73 -17.73 0.36
N GLU A 381 32.60 -18.42 0.12
CA GLU A 381 32.36 -19.18 -1.12
C GLU A 381 31.89 -18.29 -2.29
N ILE A 382 31.46 -17.06 -1.99
CA ILE A 382 30.95 -16.10 -2.98
C ILE A 382 32.05 -15.08 -3.29
N GLU A 383 32.48 -15.06 -4.55
CA GLU A 383 33.52 -14.17 -5.07
C GLU A 383 32.92 -12.88 -5.63
N VAL A 384 31.77 -12.99 -6.30
CA VAL A 384 31.08 -11.89 -6.97
C VAL A 384 29.59 -11.95 -6.65
N LEU A 385 29.06 -10.88 -6.05
CA LEU A 385 27.64 -10.74 -5.73
C LEU A 385 27.01 -9.60 -6.53
N LEU A 386 25.97 -9.93 -7.29
CA LEU A 386 25.13 -8.96 -7.99
C LEU A 386 23.81 -8.83 -7.23
N LEU A 387 23.52 -7.61 -6.78
CA LEU A 387 22.27 -7.24 -6.14
C LEU A 387 21.45 -6.44 -7.14
N GLY A 388 20.38 -7.05 -7.66
CA GLY A 388 19.52 -6.46 -8.67
C GLY A 388 18.73 -5.24 -8.19
N PRO A 389 17.91 -4.65 -9.07
CA PRO A 389 17.06 -3.52 -8.71
C PRO A 389 16.05 -3.88 -7.62
N GLY A 390 15.85 -2.96 -6.68
CA GLY A 390 14.80 -3.06 -5.67
C GLY A 390 15.05 -4.04 -4.52
N VAL A 391 16.23 -4.69 -4.44
CA VAL A 391 16.58 -5.54 -3.30
C VAL A 391 17.46 -4.84 -2.28
N ASN A 392 17.15 -5.06 -1.01
CA ASN A 392 17.91 -4.53 0.11
C ASN A 392 18.08 -5.57 1.25
N PRO A 393 18.74 -6.72 0.99
CA PRO A 393 18.87 -7.82 1.95
C PRO A 393 19.51 -7.42 3.28
N ALA A 394 20.38 -6.39 3.31
CA ALA A 394 20.95 -5.87 4.55
C ALA A 394 19.90 -5.24 5.49
N PHE A 395 18.78 -4.79 4.94
CA PHE A 395 17.66 -4.20 5.70
C PHE A 395 16.49 -5.17 5.87
N THR A 396 16.20 -6.00 4.87
CA THR A 396 14.97 -6.81 4.82
C THR A 396 15.13 -8.22 5.37
N LEU A 397 16.35 -8.76 5.52
CA LEU A 397 16.55 -10.09 6.09
C LEU A 397 16.58 -10.03 7.63
N PRO A 398 16.15 -11.11 8.33
CA PRO A 398 16.22 -11.18 9.78
C PRO A 398 17.62 -10.91 10.34
N GLY A 399 17.69 -10.15 11.44
CA GLY A 399 18.94 -9.76 12.11
C GLY A 399 19.78 -10.97 12.53
N GLY A 400 19.14 -12.05 12.99
CA GLY A 400 19.82 -13.30 13.35
C GLY A 400 20.58 -13.97 12.19
N LEU A 401 20.31 -13.62 10.93
CA LEU A 401 21.03 -14.13 9.76
C LEU A 401 22.33 -13.36 9.46
N LYS A 402 22.50 -12.16 10.02
CA LYS A 402 23.70 -11.30 9.85
C LYS A 402 24.07 -11.03 8.39
N ALA A 403 23.07 -10.79 7.54
CA ALA A 403 23.25 -10.62 6.10
C ALA A 403 24.20 -9.47 5.74
N ALA A 404 24.14 -8.33 6.44
CA ALA A 404 25.04 -7.20 6.20
C ALA A 404 26.51 -7.56 6.42
N GLU A 405 26.82 -8.31 7.49
CA GLU A 405 28.17 -8.78 7.80
C GLU A 405 28.66 -9.78 6.72
N ALA A 406 27.78 -10.69 6.29
CA ALA A 406 28.10 -11.66 5.25
C ALA A 406 28.35 -11.00 3.88
N ILE A 407 27.54 -10.02 3.48
CA ILE A 407 27.75 -9.24 2.25
C ILE A 407 29.10 -8.51 2.30
N GLY A 408 29.46 -7.94 3.46
CA GLY A 408 30.74 -7.25 3.65
C GLY A 408 31.99 -8.13 3.49
N LYS A 409 31.85 -9.47 3.53
CA LYS A 409 32.93 -10.43 3.29
C LYS A 409 33.12 -10.79 1.81
N VAL A 410 32.15 -10.48 0.96
CA VAL A 410 32.23 -10.81 -0.47
C VAL A 410 33.27 -9.91 -1.15
N PRO A 411 34.27 -10.46 -1.86
CA PRO A 411 35.36 -9.68 -2.45
C PRO A 411 34.93 -8.62 -3.46
N PHE A 412 33.83 -8.86 -4.18
CA PHE A 412 33.28 -7.89 -5.12
C PHE A 412 31.76 -7.89 -5.12
N VAL A 413 31.18 -6.74 -4.78
CA VAL A 413 29.73 -6.56 -4.62
C VAL A 413 29.28 -5.44 -5.54
N VAL A 414 28.32 -5.74 -6.41
CA VAL A 414 27.70 -4.78 -7.33
C VAL A 414 26.24 -4.60 -6.97
N SER A 415 25.82 -3.35 -6.78
CA SER A 415 24.43 -3.00 -6.49
C SER A 415 23.81 -2.24 -7.65
N PHE A 416 22.69 -2.74 -8.17
CA PHE A 416 21.88 -2.09 -9.19
C PHE A 416 20.82 -1.18 -8.56
N ALA A 417 21.25 -0.29 -7.67
CA ALA A 417 20.36 0.57 -6.90
C ALA A 417 20.09 1.90 -7.61
N ASN A 418 18.83 2.32 -7.60
CA ASN A 418 18.42 3.65 -8.07
C ASN A 418 18.75 4.75 -7.04
N GLN A 419 18.71 4.43 -5.74
CA GLN A 419 18.88 5.35 -4.62
C GLN A 419 19.77 4.71 -3.55
N PRO A 420 20.50 5.50 -2.74
CA PRO A 420 21.25 4.98 -1.59
C PRO A 420 20.36 4.27 -0.56
N ASP A 421 20.83 3.13 -0.11
CA ASP A 421 20.22 2.27 0.90
C ASP A 421 21.29 1.48 1.68
N GLU A 422 20.87 0.63 2.61
CA GLU A 422 21.73 -0.14 3.50
C GLU A 422 22.61 -1.13 2.72
N THR A 423 22.10 -1.70 1.63
CA THR A 423 22.82 -2.70 0.83
C THR A 423 23.80 -2.06 -0.15
N SER A 424 23.38 -1.02 -0.87
CA SER A 424 24.26 -0.23 -1.76
C SER A 424 25.39 0.42 -0.98
N ALA A 425 25.18 0.77 0.30
CA ALA A 425 26.26 1.21 1.17
C ALA A 425 27.36 0.15 1.34
N LEU A 426 27.09 -1.14 1.18
CA LEU A 426 28.08 -2.23 1.26
C LEU A 426 28.71 -2.57 -0.09
N ALA A 427 28.23 -1.97 -1.19
CA ALA A 427 28.70 -2.29 -2.53
C ALA A 427 30.06 -1.66 -2.84
N HIS A 428 30.84 -2.37 -3.65
CA HIS A 428 32.09 -1.88 -4.23
C HIS A 428 31.83 -1.05 -5.50
N LEU A 429 30.77 -1.41 -6.24
CA LEU A 429 30.31 -0.73 -7.44
C LEU A 429 28.79 -0.56 -7.38
N VAL A 430 28.29 0.63 -7.67
CA VAL A 430 26.87 0.91 -7.82
C VAL A 430 26.60 1.27 -9.27
N LEU A 431 25.68 0.55 -9.91
CA LEU A 431 25.26 0.74 -11.29
C LEU A 431 23.79 1.18 -11.29
N PRO A 432 23.48 2.47 -11.51
CA PRO A 432 22.10 2.94 -11.45
C PRO A 432 21.25 2.29 -12.55
N ASP A 433 20.24 1.53 -12.12
CA ASP A 433 19.20 0.99 -13.00
C ASP A 433 18.19 2.07 -13.38
N THR A 434 17.49 1.89 -14.49
CA THR A 434 16.36 2.75 -14.86
C THR A 434 15.16 2.54 -13.93
N HIS A 435 14.37 3.57 -13.68
CA HIS A 435 13.05 3.37 -13.06
C HIS A 435 12.14 2.64 -14.05
N TRP A 436 11.17 1.86 -13.57
CA TRP A 436 10.27 1.08 -14.44
C TRP A 436 9.39 1.93 -15.39
N LEU A 437 9.34 3.26 -15.19
CA LEU A 437 8.71 4.23 -16.10
C LEU A 437 9.63 4.70 -17.23
N GLU A 438 10.92 4.37 -17.16
CA GLU A 438 12.00 4.80 -18.05
C GLU A 438 12.52 3.64 -18.93
N SER A 439 12.01 2.42 -18.76
CA SER A 439 12.56 1.22 -19.41
C SER A 439 11.49 0.28 -19.97
N TRP A 440 11.87 -0.44 -21.02
CA TRP A 440 11.11 -1.59 -21.52
C TRP A 440 11.21 -2.80 -20.58
N GLY A 441 10.14 -3.57 -20.49
CA GLY A 441 10.11 -4.85 -19.80
C GLY A 441 8.73 -5.51 -19.85
N ASP A 442 8.54 -6.51 -19.02
CA ASP A 442 7.27 -7.18 -18.81
C ASP A 442 7.18 -7.74 -17.39
N TYR A 443 5.97 -8.02 -16.96
CA TYR A 443 5.74 -8.70 -15.69
C TYR A 443 4.48 -9.57 -15.76
N VAL A 444 4.59 -10.79 -15.22
CA VAL A 444 3.51 -11.77 -15.17
C VAL A 444 3.09 -11.93 -13.70
N PRO A 445 2.07 -11.17 -13.21
CA PRO A 445 1.65 -11.21 -11.81
C PRO A 445 0.94 -12.51 -11.42
N ARG A 446 0.25 -13.14 -12.37
CA ARG A 446 -0.39 -14.45 -12.23
C ARG A 446 -0.48 -15.14 -13.58
N GLU A 447 -0.68 -16.45 -13.58
CA GLU A 447 -0.88 -17.19 -14.82
C GLU A 447 -2.05 -16.60 -15.64
N GLY A 448 -1.84 -16.47 -16.96
CA GLY A 448 -2.82 -15.90 -17.88
C GLY A 448 -2.80 -14.38 -18.01
N VAL A 449 -1.99 -13.65 -17.22
CA VAL A 449 -1.86 -12.19 -17.33
C VAL A 449 -0.41 -11.82 -17.61
N ASN A 450 -0.11 -11.38 -18.83
CA ASN A 450 1.21 -10.88 -19.20
C ASN A 450 1.12 -9.36 -19.37
N GLY A 451 1.65 -8.59 -18.42
CA GLY A 451 1.71 -7.14 -18.51
C GLY A 451 2.95 -6.70 -19.28
N LEU A 452 2.78 -5.77 -20.23
CA LEU A 452 3.88 -5.16 -20.97
C LEU A 452 4.27 -3.85 -20.28
N MET A 453 5.56 -3.67 -20.01
CA MET A 453 6.11 -2.43 -19.46
C MET A 453 6.74 -1.65 -20.60
N GLN A 454 6.09 -0.57 -21.01
CA GLN A 454 6.67 0.40 -21.93
C GLN A 454 7.27 1.58 -21.15
N PRO A 455 8.39 2.16 -21.61
CA PRO A 455 8.88 3.42 -21.10
C PRO A 455 7.86 4.51 -21.43
N THR A 456 7.60 5.36 -20.45
CA THR A 456 6.63 6.46 -20.53
C THR A 456 7.32 7.81 -20.61
N MET A 457 8.64 7.83 -20.43
CA MET A 457 9.55 8.96 -20.59
C MET A 457 10.98 8.46 -20.75
N LYS A 458 11.90 9.35 -21.14
CA LYS A 458 13.33 9.05 -21.16
C LYS A 458 13.93 9.03 -19.74
N PRO A 459 15.02 8.28 -19.49
CA PRO A 459 15.74 8.34 -18.22
C PRO A 459 16.17 9.77 -17.87
N ILE A 460 15.93 10.20 -16.63
CA ILE A 460 16.35 11.54 -16.14
C ILE A 460 17.76 11.55 -15.54
N ARG A 461 18.33 10.38 -15.26
CA ARG A 461 19.70 10.19 -14.77
C ARG A 461 20.49 9.38 -15.79
N ASP A 462 21.82 9.37 -15.67
CA ASP A 462 22.69 8.48 -16.45
C ASP A 462 22.58 7.04 -15.91
N SER A 463 21.44 6.41 -16.19
CA SER A 463 21.10 5.04 -15.80
C SER A 463 20.93 4.15 -17.04
N ARG A 464 21.19 2.85 -16.87
CA ARG A 464 21.00 1.85 -17.94
C ARG A 464 20.10 0.71 -17.44
N PRO A 465 19.20 0.18 -18.29
CA PRO A 465 18.38 -0.96 -17.92
C PRO A 465 19.23 -2.16 -17.50
N PHE A 466 18.86 -2.79 -16.39
CA PHE A 466 19.58 -3.94 -15.83
C PHE A 466 19.82 -5.06 -16.87
N GLY A 467 18.82 -5.36 -17.70
CA GLY A 467 18.95 -6.37 -18.76
C GLY A 467 20.03 -6.05 -19.80
N ASP A 468 20.20 -4.77 -20.16
CA ASP A 468 21.22 -4.32 -21.11
C ASP A 468 22.63 -4.49 -20.52
N VAL A 469 22.78 -4.18 -19.23
CA VAL A 469 24.04 -4.39 -18.51
C VAL A 469 24.40 -5.87 -18.47
N LEU A 470 23.45 -6.76 -18.18
CA LEU A 470 23.68 -8.20 -18.17
C LEU A 470 24.13 -8.73 -19.54
N LEU A 471 23.46 -8.30 -20.61
CA LEU A 471 23.82 -8.68 -21.98
C LEU A 471 25.23 -8.18 -22.35
N SER A 472 25.56 -6.93 -22.03
CA SER A 472 26.88 -6.34 -22.28
C SER A 472 27.99 -7.08 -21.53
N VAL A 473 27.80 -7.35 -20.24
CA VAL A 473 28.77 -8.10 -19.41
C VAL A 473 28.93 -9.53 -19.91
N ALA A 474 27.84 -10.21 -20.27
CA ALA A 474 27.93 -11.57 -20.81
C ALA A 474 28.73 -11.64 -22.11
N ARG A 475 28.52 -10.69 -23.02
CA ARG A 475 29.30 -10.61 -24.27
C ARG A 475 30.79 -10.46 -24.00
N ALA A 476 31.16 -9.56 -23.09
CA ALA A 476 32.56 -9.35 -22.70
C ALA A 476 33.19 -10.61 -22.06
N VAL A 477 32.48 -11.27 -21.14
CA VAL A 477 32.98 -12.45 -20.41
C VAL A 477 33.08 -13.69 -21.31
N LEU A 478 32.18 -13.85 -22.26
CA LEU A 478 32.15 -15.00 -23.17
C LEU A 478 33.00 -14.79 -24.43
N GLY A 479 33.48 -13.57 -24.69
CA GLY A 479 34.22 -13.24 -25.91
C GLY A 479 33.35 -13.34 -27.17
N THR A 480 32.07 -13.00 -27.06
CA THR A 480 31.10 -13.09 -28.17
C THR A 480 30.69 -11.72 -28.69
N GLU A 481 30.50 -11.60 -30.00
CA GLU A 481 29.95 -10.40 -30.64
C GLU A 481 28.42 -10.37 -30.60
N GLU A 482 27.83 -9.21 -30.87
CA GLU A 482 26.38 -9.08 -31.04
C GLU A 482 25.87 -10.00 -32.16
N GLY A 483 24.70 -10.62 -31.95
CA GLY A 483 24.14 -11.62 -32.85
C GLY A 483 24.73 -13.03 -32.70
N LYS A 484 25.78 -13.24 -31.89
CA LYS A 484 26.44 -14.53 -31.69
C LYS A 484 26.34 -15.02 -30.24
N GLY A 485 26.62 -16.30 -30.03
CA GLY A 485 26.68 -16.92 -28.70
C GLY A 485 25.32 -17.21 -28.06
N PRO A 486 25.29 -17.58 -26.77
CA PRO A 486 24.07 -17.98 -26.07
C PRO A 486 23.12 -16.82 -25.71
N LEU A 487 23.61 -15.58 -25.80
CA LEU A 487 22.87 -14.35 -25.50
C LEU A 487 23.06 -13.31 -26.64
N PRO A 488 22.51 -13.58 -27.85
CA PRO A 488 22.85 -12.82 -29.07
C PRO A 488 22.20 -11.44 -29.17
N TRP A 489 21.24 -11.09 -28.32
CA TRP A 489 20.47 -9.84 -28.46
C TRP A 489 21.31 -8.58 -28.15
N PRO A 490 21.19 -7.51 -28.95
CA PRO A 490 21.94 -6.28 -28.73
C PRO A 490 21.49 -5.55 -27.45
N SER A 491 20.19 -5.54 -27.19
CA SER A 491 19.55 -4.95 -26.01
C SER A 491 18.44 -5.84 -25.43
N PHE A 492 18.02 -5.52 -24.21
CA PHE A 492 16.88 -6.13 -23.55
C PHE A 492 15.57 -5.82 -24.29
N GLU A 493 15.42 -4.63 -24.86
CA GLU A 493 14.26 -4.31 -25.70
C GLU A 493 14.17 -5.25 -26.91
N ALA A 494 15.30 -5.53 -27.59
CA ALA A 494 15.33 -6.47 -28.71
C ALA A 494 14.98 -7.90 -28.26
N TYR A 495 15.48 -8.32 -27.09
CA TYR A 495 15.13 -9.60 -26.50
C TYR A 495 13.64 -9.69 -26.13
N LEU A 496 13.10 -8.64 -25.51
CA LEU A 496 11.69 -8.53 -25.12
C LEU A 496 10.78 -8.62 -26.35
N LYS A 497 11.06 -7.86 -27.41
CA LYS A 497 10.27 -7.90 -28.66
C LYS A 497 10.26 -9.29 -29.27
N ALA A 498 11.42 -9.97 -29.32
CA ALA A 498 11.50 -11.36 -29.80
C ALA A 498 10.71 -12.33 -28.91
N ALA A 499 10.73 -12.15 -27.59
CA ALA A 499 9.93 -12.96 -26.66
C ALA A 499 8.42 -12.71 -26.79
N TRP A 500 8.03 -11.47 -27.15
CA TRP A 500 6.64 -11.04 -27.25
C TRP A 500 5.99 -11.30 -28.61
N GLU A 501 6.76 -11.47 -29.68
CA GLU A 501 6.24 -11.77 -31.03
C GLU A 501 5.18 -12.92 -31.04
N PRO A 502 5.45 -14.10 -30.42
CA PRO A 502 4.43 -15.16 -30.34
C PRO A 502 3.29 -14.84 -29.35
N LEU A 503 3.55 -14.11 -28.27
CA LEU A 503 2.54 -13.76 -27.26
C LEU A 503 1.52 -12.74 -27.78
N ALA A 504 2.00 -11.76 -28.55
CA ALA A 504 1.19 -10.72 -29.17
C ALA A 504 0.56 -11.15 -30.50
N LYS A 505 0.81 -12.39 -30.96
CA LYS A 505 0.34 -12.91 -32.25
C LYS A 505 0.65 -11.97 -33.43
N GLY A 506 1.81 -11.32 -33.40
CA GLY A 506 2.24 -10.35 -34.40
C GLY A 506 1.71 -8.92 -34.24
N ASP A 507 0.82 -8.61 -33.28
CA ASP A 507 0.32 -7.25 -33.02
C ASP A 507 0.81 -6.68 -31.67
N LEU A 508 2.11 -6.37 -31.61
CA LEU A 508 2.72 -5.76 -30.42
C LEU A 508 2.11 -4.38 -30.10
N ALA A 509 1.62 -3.65 -31.11
CA ALA A 509 1.05 -2.33 -30.92
C ALA A 509 -0.28 -2.39 -30.16
N ALA A 510 -1.12 -3.39 -30.43
CA ALA A 510 -2.33 -3.63 -29.63
C ALA A 510 -1.99 -3.97 -28.17
N ALA A 511 -1.03 -4.88 -27.95
CA ALA A 511 -0.57 -5.21 -26.61
C ALA A 511 -0.03 -3.98 -25.87
N GLN A 512 0.70 -3.08 -26.56
CA GLN A 512 1.21 -1.84 -25.99
C GLN A 512 0.10 -0.85 -25.61
N ARG A 513 -0.91 -0.64 -26.47
CA ARG A 513 -2.06 0.24 -26.14
C ARG A 513 -2.85 -0.29 -24.94
N GLN A 514 -3.03 -1.61 -24.89
CA GLN A 514 -3.77 -2.30 -23.85
C GLN A 514 -2.99 -2.43 -22.52
N GLY A 515 -1.64 -2.39 -22.58
CA GLY A 515 -0.74 -2.59 -21.44
C GLY A 515 -0.35 -4.06 -21.18
N GLY A 516 -0.62 -4.95 -22.13
CA GLY A 516 -0.31 -6.37 -22.04
C GLY A 516 -1.29 -7.25 -22.81
N VAL A 517 -1.17 -8.56 -22.61
CA VAL A 517 -2.09 -9.57 -23.13
C VAL A 517 -2.55 -10.50 -22.00
N TRP A 518 -3.83 -10.82 -21.98
CA TRP A 518 -4.40 -11.71 -20.97
C TRP A 518 -5.38 -12.71 -21.57
N ARG A 519 -5.50 -13.84 -20.89
CA ARG A 519 -6.43 -14.93 -21.19
C ARG A 519 -6.99 -15.50 -19.90
N ASP A 520 -8.17 -16.09 -19.99
CA ASP A 520 -8.70 -16.86 -18.88
C ASP A 520 -7.90 -18.16 -18.70
N VAL A 521 -7.73 -18.53 -17.43
CA VAL A 521 -7.08 -19.77 -17.02
C VAL A 521 -8.09 -20.57 -16.22
N ALA A 522 -8.46 -21.73 -16.76
CA ALA A 522 -9.40 -22.62 -16.09
C ALA A 522 -8.80 -23.14 -14.76
N ALA A 523 -9.68 -23.44 -13.81
CA ALA A 523 -9.27 -24.08 -12.58
C ALA A 523 -8.69 -25.46 -12.89
N ALA A 524 -7.45 -25.71 -12.46
CA ALA A 524 -6.78 -26.98 -12.59
C ALA A 524 -7.31 -27.98 -11.55
N SER A 525 -7.35 -29.26 -11.92
CA SER A 525 -7.62 -30.35 -10.98
C SER A 525 -6.47 -30.49 -9.98
N VAL A 526 -6.80 -30.97 -8.79
CA VAL A 526 -5.85 -31.24 -7.71
C VAL A 526 -5.74 -32.74 -7.44
N GLY A 527 -4.57 -33.19 -6.97
CA GLY A 527 -4.32 -34.62 -6.66
C GLY A 527 -2.90 -34.86 -6.15
N GLY A 528 -2.60 -36.08 -5.69
CA GLY A 528 -1.24 -36.42 -5.23
C GLY A 528 -0.90 -35.84 -3.85
N ALA A 529 -1.82 -35.98 -2.90
CA ALA A 529 -1.60 -35.57 -1.52
C ALA A 529 -0.44 -36.36 -0.87
N ARG A 530 0.42 -35.64 -0.15
CA ARG A 530 1.43 -36.19 0.75
C ARG A 530 1.08 -35.71 2.15
N PRO A 531 0.30 -36.50 2.92
CA PRO A 531 -0.17 -36.08 4.22
C PRO A 531 0.98 -35.69 5.15
N MET A 532 0.77 -34.62 5.90
CA MET A 532 1.69 -34.13 6.93
C MET A 532 1.06 -34.35 8.31
N ALA A 533 1.88 -34.78 9.27
CA ALA A 533 1.45 -34.87 10.66
C ALA A 533 1.32 -33.45 11.24
N VAL A 534 0.20 -33.18 11.91
CA VAL A 534 -0.08 -31.90 12.56
C VAL A 534 -0.03 -32.08 14.07
N THR A 535 0.65 -31.17 14.76
CA THR A 535 0.65 -31.09 16.23
C THR A 535 -0.08 -29.84 16.66
N ALA A 536 -1.35 -29.98 17.07
CA ALA A 536 -2.17 -28.87 17.53
C ALA A 536 -1.77 -28.42 18.94
N ALA A 537 -0.72 -27.60 19.04
CA ALA A 537 -0.23 -26.99 20.27
C ALA A 537 0.17 -25.53 20.01
N PRO A 538 0.31 -24.68 21.04
CA PRO A 538 0.79 -23.32 20.86
C PRO A 538 2.19 -23.28 20.24
N ALA A 539 2.43 -22.30 19.37
CA ALA A 539 3.72 -22.08 18.75
C ALA A 539 4.83 -21.81 19.79
N LYS A 540 5.98 -22.46 19.62
CA LYS A 540 7.15 -22.29 20.50
C LYS A 540 7.99 -21.12 20.01
N LEU A 541 7.87 -19.97 20.68
CA LEU A 541 8.60 -18.74 20.35
C LEU A 541 9.95 -18.68 21.07
N GLU A 542 11.01 -18.24 20.37
CA GLU A 542 12.37 -18.09 20.91
C GLU A 542 12.49 -16.85 21.82
N GLY A 543 13.09 -16.97 23.00
CA GLY A 543 13.32 -15.85 23.93
C GLY A 543 12.83 -16.13 25.35
N ASP A 544 12.79 -15.10 26.18
CA ASP A 544 12.37 -15.20 27.58
C ASP A 544 10.90 -15.64 27.69
N ALA A 545 10.62 -16.66 28.50
CA ALA A 545 9.26 -17.16 28.76
C ALA A 545 8.34 -16.07 29.36
N GLY A 546 8.87 -15.13 30.13
CA GLY A 546 8.15 -13.97 30.65
C GLY A 546 7.99 -12.82 29.65
N GLY A 547 8.60 -12.92 28.47
CA GLY A 547 8.53 -11.92 27.41
C GLY A 547 7.25 -11.97 26.58
N TYR A 548 7.02 -10.91 25.81
CA TYR A 548 5.86 -10.73 24.94
C TYR A 548 6.15 -11.24 23.53
N ALA A 549 5.18 -11.87 22.87
CA ALA A 549 5.33 -12.29 21.48
C ALA A 549 5.48 -11.07 20.56
N LEU A 550 6.51 -11.04 19.73
CA LEU A 550 6.70 -9.98 18.74
C LEU A 550 5.92 -10.30 17.46
N LEU A 551 5.05 -9.38 17.07
CA LEU A 551 4.38 -9.32 15.77
C LEU A 551 5.07 -8.25 14.92
N ALA A 552 6.07 -8.65 14.13
CA ALA A 552 6.67 -7.78 13.13
C ALA A 552 5.81 -7.80 11.85
N TYR A 553 4.99 -6.77 11.62
CA TYR A 553 3.99 -6.77 10.55
C TYR A 553 4.35 -5.81 9.41
N PRO A 554 4.06 -6.13 8.15
CA PRO A 554 4.38 -5.25 7.03
C PRO A 554 3.55 -3.97 7.02
N SER A 555 4.19 -2.85 6.69
CA SER A 555 3.48 -1.58 6.53
C SER A 555 2.76 -1.52 5.19
N LEU A 556 1.48 -1.13 5.17
CA LEU A 556 0.78 -0.78 3.92
C LEU A 556 1.51 0.34 3.15
N ARG A 557 2.07 1.31 3.88
CA ARG A 557 2.76 2.48 3.32
C ARG A 557 4.15 2.07 2.79
N MET A 558 4.92 1.35 3.60
CA MET A 558 6.35 1.14 3.30
C MET A 558 6.70 -0.22 2.71
N TYR A 559 5.77 -1.18 2.75
CA TYR A 559 6.02 -2.58 2.37
C TYR A 559 7.20 -3.17 3.17
N ASP A 560 8.25 -3.61 2.48
CA ASP A 560 9.53 -4.06 3.04
C ASP A 560 10.54 -2.91 3.25
N GLY A 561 10.13 -1.66 3.04
CA GLY A 561 10.96 -0.46 3.11
C GLY A 561 11.49 0.03 1.77
N ARG A 562 11.19 -0.63 0.65
CA ARG A 562 11.50 -0.10 -0.69
C ARG A 562 10.74 1.18 -1.02
N SER A 563 9.55 1.37 -0.43
CA SER A 563 8.73 2.57 -0.62
C SER A 563 9.02 3.69 0.40
N ALA A 564 9.87 3.45 1.40
CA ALA A 564 10.11 4.38 2.51
C ALA A 564 10.78 5.71 2.14
N SER A 565 11.43 5.80 0.98
CA SER A 565 11.99 7.06 0.49
C SER A 565 10.95 8.04 -0.04
N ARG A 566 9.68 7.66 -0.16
CA ARG A 566 8.64 8.51 -0.77
C ARG A 566 8.01 9.40 0.30
N ALA A 567 8.23 10.71 0.20
CA ALA A 567 7.76 11.68 1.20
C ALA A 567 6.23 11.67 1.38
N TRP A 568 5.46 11.46 0.29
CA TRP A 568 4.01 11.30 0.36
C TRP A 568 3.58 10.12 1.26
N LEU A 569 4.33 9.01 1.27
CA LEU A 569 4.02 7.85 2.10
C LEU A 569 4.46 8.03 3.55
N GLN A 570 5.53 8.80 3.78
CA GLN A 570 5.97 9.15 5.14
C GLN A 570 4.94 10.02 5.85
N GLU A 571 4.37 11.01 5.14
CA GLU A 571 3.39 11.93 5.69
C GLU A 571 1.97 11.38 5.71
N ALA A 572 1.60 10.50 4.77
CA ALA A 572 0.30 9.84 4.79
C ALA A 572 0.10 9.09 6.13
N PRO A 573 -1.02 9.28 6.84
CA PRO A 573 -1.23 8.66 8.14
C PRO A 573 -1.33 7.14 8.01
N ASP A 574 -0.79 6.43 9.00
CA ASP A 574 -1.13 5.03 9.21
C ASP A 574 -2.65 4.87 9.45
N PRO A 575 -3.36 3.96 8.74
CA PRO A 575 -4.81 3.86 8.83
C PRO A 575 -5.38 3.51 10.22
N LEU A 576 -4.60 2.87 11.09
CA LEU A 576 -5.06 2.45 12.40
C LEU A 576 -4.68 3.41 13.50
N THR A 577 -3.43 3.89 13.47
CA THR A 577 -2.84 4.71 14.53
C THR A 577 -2.78 6.20 14.18
N SER A 578 -3.04 6.56 12.92
CA SER A 578 -2.86 7.90 12.36
C SER A 578 -1.43 8.46 12.50
N VAL A 579 -0.44 7.62 12.82
CA VAL A 579 0.96 8.02 12.95
C VAL A 579 1.55 8.30 11.57
N ALA A 580 2.16 9.47 11.44
CA ALA A 580 3.00 9.87 10.31
C ALA A 580 4.47 9.97 10.73
N TRP A 581 5.37 9.85 9.76
CA TRP A 581 6.83 10.00 9.86
C TRP A 581 7.60 9.04 10.76
N ASP A 582 7.10 8.57 11.89
CA ASP A 582 7.84 7.67 12.78
C ASP A 582 7.43 6.19 12.62
N ALA A 583 8.35 5.29 12.96
CA ALA A 583 8.00 3.96 13.46
C ALA A 583 7.65 4.03 14.96
N TRP A 584 6.84 3.09 15.42
CA TRP A 584 6.38 3.00 16.82
C TRP A 584 6.34 1.55 17.27
N VAL A 585 6.25 1.34 18.58
CA VAL A 585 5.94 0.04 19.18
C VAL A 585 4.53 0.07 19.77
N GLU A 586 3.65 -0.78 19.26
CA GLU A 586 2.30 -0.97 19.81
C GLU A 586 2.37 -1.85 21.06
N ILE A 587 1.75 -1.36 22.13
CA ILE A 587 1.69 -2.04 23.43
C ILE A 587 0.22 -2.08 23.85
N ALA A 588 -0.28 -3.23 24.31
CA ALA A 588 -1.64 -3.30 24.84
C ALA A 588 -1.83 -2.29 25.98
N THR A 589 -2.95 -1.56 26.01
CA THR A 589 -3.20 -0.49 26.99
C THR A 589 -2.99 -0.95 28.44
N GLU A 590 -3.43 -2.15 28.78
CA GLU A 590 -3.25 -2.73 30.12
C GLU A 590 -1.78 -3.05 30.43
N THR A 591 -1.06 -3.64 29.48
CA THR A 591 0.38 -3.91 29.58
C THR A 591 1.17 -2.61 29.75
N ALA A 592 0.85 -1.58 28.96
CA ALA A 592 1.49 -0.27 29.06
C ALA A 592 1.22 0.37 30.44
N ARG A 593 0.00 0.27 30.97
CA ARG A 593 -0.36 0.76 32.31
C ARG A 593 0.41 0.04 33.40
N ALA A 594 0.48 -1.30 33.34
CA ALA A 594 1.23 -2.11 34.30
C ALA A 594 2.73 -1.78 34.31
N LEU A 595 3.29 -1.43 33.15
CA LEU A 595 4.70 -1.06 32.98
C LEU A 595 4.99 0.44 33.17
N GLY A 596 3.98 1.28 33.42
CA GLY A 596 4.16 2.74 33.54
C GLY A 596 4.66 3.41 32.25
N ILE A 597 4.26 2.89 31.09
CA ILE A 597 4.63 3.38 29.76
C ILE A 597 3.49 4.22 29.18
N ALA A 598 3.79 5.47 28.84
CA ALA A 598 2.86 6.38 28.19
C ALA A 598 3.14 6.52 26.68
N ARG A 599 2.19 7.07 25.93
CA ARG A 599 2.37 7.36 24.50
C ARG A 599 3.57 8.29 24.28
N GLY A 600 4.47 7.90 23.39
CA GLY A 600 5.68 8.63 23.03
C GLY A 600 6.87 8.41 23.97
N ASP A 601 6.72 7.64 25.05
CA ASP A 601 7.89 7.18 25.82
C ASP A 601 8.75 6.29 24.93
N VAL A 602 10.06 6.49 24.94
CA VAL A 602 10.98 5.65 24.17
C VAL A 602 11.26 4.38 24.97
N VAL A 603 10.93 3.25 24.35
CA VAL A 603 11.11 1.91 24.94
C VAL A 603 12.15 1.17 24.13
N ARG A 604 13.10 0.54 24.83
CA ARG A 604 14.03 -0.43 24.27
C ARG A 604 13.32 -1.78 24.20
N VAL A 605 13.19 -2.31 22.99
CA VAL A 605 12.65 -3.64 22.70
C VAL A 605 13.82 -4.56 22.43
N THR A 606 13.95 -5.65 23.19
CA THR A 606 15.10 -6.57 23.12
C THR A 606 14.65 -7.99 22.82
N SER A 607 15.33 -8.65 21.88
CA SER A 607 15.23 -10.09 21.61
C SER A 607 16.61 -10.75 21.76
N PRO A 608 16.72 -12.09 21.65
CA PRO A 608 18.02 -12.76 21.57
C PRO A 608 18.90 -12.31 20.40
N HIS A 609 18.31 -11.71 19.36
CA HIS A 609 18.99 -11.35 18.12
C HIS A 609 19.40 -9.88 18.03
N GLY A 610 18.82 -9.01 18.87
CA GLY A 610 19.14 -7.58 18.85
C GLY A 610 18.23 -6.73 19.72
N ALA A 611 18.45 -5.41 19.66
CA ALA A 611 17.62 -4.43 20.35
C ALA A 611 17.38 -3.20 19.47
N ILE A 612 16.18 -2.61 19.58
CA ILE A 612 15.81 -1.36 18.91
C ILE A 612 15.09 -0.42 19.89
N GLU A 613 15.10 0.88 19.60
CA GLU A 613 14.45 1.89 20.44
C GLU A 613 13.38 2.67 19.66
N LEU A 614 12.14 2.54 20.11
CA LEU A 614 10.98 3.13 19.45
C LEU A 614 10.06 3.86 20.46
N PRO A 615 9.38 4.94 20.03
CA PRO A 615 8.31 5.53 20.82
C PRO A 615 7.13 4.55 20.97
N ALA A 616 6.59 4.45 22.18
CA ALA A 616 5.46 3.60 22.50
C ALA A 616 4.13 4.19 22.03
N TYR A 617 3.24 3.31 21.58
CA TYR A 617 1.85 3.58 21.25
C TYR A 617 0.95 2.59 22.01
N PRO A 618 0.45 2.97 23.20
CA PRO A 618 -0.56 2.17 23.89
C PRO A 618 -1.86 2.07 23.07
N THR A 619 -2.37 0.86 22.88
CA THR A 619 -3.58 0.57 22.08
C THR A 619 -4.47 -0.48 22.73
N PRO A 620 -5.82 -0.35 22.68
CA PRO A 620 -6.73 -1.40 23.13
C PRO A 620 -6.85 -2.56 22.15
N THR A 621 -6.34 -2.41 20.92
CA THR A 621 -6.58 -3.36 19.82
C THR A 621 -5.43 -4.36 19.62
N LEU A 622 -4.83 -4.81 20.73
CA LEU A 622 -3.69 -5.73 20.77
C LEU A 622 -3.79 -6.65 21.99
N HIS A 623 -3.50 -7.94 21.81
CA HIS A 623 -3.47 -8.91 22.88
C HIS A 623 -2.41 -8.55 23.93
N PRO A 624 -2.69 -8.66 25.25
CA PRO A 624 -1.76 -8.27 26.32
C PRO A 624 -0.40 -8.98 26.33
N LYS A 625 -0.38 -10.20 25.79
CA LYS A 625 0.84 -11.04 25.62
C LYS A 625 1.60 -10.75 24.32
N ALA A 626 1.22 -9.73 23.54
CA ALA A 626 1.82 -9.39 22.26
C ALA A 626 2.34 -7.95 22.22
N ILE A 627 3.35 -7.73 21.38
CA ILE A 627 3.91 -6.42 21.00
C ILE A 627 3.98 -6.39 19.49
N ALA A 628 3.58 -5.27 18.88
CA ALA A 628 3.56 -5.16 17.42
C ALA A 628 4.37 -3.96 16.92
N ILE A 629 5.13 -4.18 15.83
CA ILE A 629 6.00 -3.16 15.24
C ILE A 629 5.90 -3.24 13.71
N PRO A 630 5.63 -2.12 13.01
CA PRO A 630 5.59 -2.10 11.55
C PRO A 630 6.99 -2.28 10.93
N ILE A 631 7.11 -3.17 9.96
CA ILE A 631 8.27 -3.39 9.10
C ILE A 631 8.34 -2.29 8.04
N GLY A 632 9.58 -1.98 7.62
CA GLY A 632 9.85 -1.18 6.42
C GLY A 632 10.16 0.28 6.69
N HIS A 633 10.12 0.73 7.95
CA HIS A 633 10.39 2.13 8.25
C HIS A 633 11.90 2.46 8.18
N ARG A 634 12.24 3.43 7.34
CA ARG A 634 13.56 4.06 7.22
C ARG A 634 13.42 5.46 6.64
N TYR A 635 14.46 6.27 6.77
CA TYR A 635 14.51 7.60 6.15
C TYR A 635 15.51 7.64 5.01
N ALA A 636 15.10 8.22 3.87
CA ALA A 636 16.03 8.63 2.83
C ALA A 636 16.93 9.77 3.32
N ARG A 637 18.12 9.93 2.73
CA ARG A 637 19.07 10.99 3.11
C ARG A 637 18.44 12.37 2.93
N TYR A 638 17.67 12.55 1.86
CA TYR A 638 16.87 13.73 1.56
C TYR A 638 15.93 14.15 2.71
N HIS A 639 15.37 13.20 3.48
CA HIS A 639 14.43 13.52 4.54
C HIS A 639 15.10 14.04 5.83
N VAL A 640 16.36 13.65 6.08
CA VAL A 640 17.01 13.69 7.42
C VAL A 640 17.59 15.06 7.85
N PRO A 641 17.57 16.12 7.02
CA PRO A 641 17.61 17.49 7.54
C PRO A 641 16.32 18.28 7.27
N ARG A 642 15.46 17.80 6.36
CA ARG A 642 14.33 18.57 5.83
C ARG A 642 13.04 18.36 6.61
N TYR A 643 12.75 17.12 7.02
CA TYR A 643 11.45 16.76 7.58
C TYR A 643 11.54 16.07 8.94
N VAL A 644 12.65 15.38 9.22
CA VAL A 644 12.85 14.57 10.42
C VAL A 644 14.31 14.61 10.87
N GLY A 645 14.54 14.34 12.15
CA GLY A 645 15.89 14.09 12.67
C GLY A 645 16.35 12.65 12.44
N ARG A 646 17.67 12.44 12.40
CA ARG A 646 18.26 11.09 12.25
C ARG A 646 17.99 10.25 13.51
N PRO A 647 17.46 9.03 13.39
CA PRO A 647 17.32 8.13 14.54
C PRO A 647 18.69 7.60 14.98
N SER A 648 18.83 7.30 16.27
CA SER A 648 20.04 6.74 16.87
C SER A 648 20.25 5.26 16.55
N THR A 649 19.16 4.51 16.34
CA THR A 649 19.16 3.08 16.01
C THR A 649 18.34 2.82 14.74
N THR A 650 18.47 1.61 14.19
CA THR A 650 17.48 1.13 13.22
C THR A 650 16.07 1.18 13.81
N GLN A 651 15.09 1.44 12.94
CA GLN A 651 13.66 1.46 13.28
C GLN A 651 12.93 0.22 12.77
N ASN A 652 13.63 -0.71 12.11
CA ASN A 652 13.04 -1.87 11.47
C ASN A 652 13.07 -3.09 12.41
N PRO A 653 11.91 -3.71 12.75
CA PRO A 653 11.86 -4.87 13.63
C PRO A 653 12.50 -6.14 13.06
N MET A 654 12.86 -6.16 11.77
CA MET A 654 13.65 -7.28 11.19
C MET A 654 14.95 -7.55 11.98
N ALA A 655 15.54 -6.53 12.60
CA ALA A 655 16.73 -6.66 13.45
C ALA A 655 16.51 -7.52 14.72
N LEU A 656 15.26 -7.75 15.12
CA LEU A 656 14.90 -8.54 16.30
C LEU A 656 14.60 -10.01 15.98
N LEU A 657 14.44 -10.37 14.71
CA LEU A 657 13.98 -11.69 14.30
C LEU A 657 15.11 -12.72 14.16
N SER A 658 14.76 -13.98 14.38
CA SER A 658 15.65 -15.13 14.21
C SER A 658 16.01 -15.33 12.74
N GLY A 659 17.25 -15.74 12.48
CA GLY A 659 17.70 -16.13 11.14
C GLY A 659 17.18 -17.50 10.70
N THR A 660 16.56 -18.27 11.60
CA THR A 660 16.17 -19.67 11.38
C THR A 660 14.92 -19.77 10.49
N PRO A 661 14.99 -20.47 9.34
CA PRO A 661 13.80 -20.74 8.53
C PRO A 661 12.77 -21.62 9.27
N GLU A 662 11.49 -21.47 8.96
CA GLU A 662 10.45 -22.40 9.43
C GLU A 662 10.74 -23.83 8.94
N ALA A 663 10.58 -24.83 9.80
CA ALA A 663 11.13 -26.16 9.60
C ALA A 663 10.59 -26.91 8.38
N GLN A 664 9.32 -26.71 8.02
CA GLN A 664 8.65 -27.47 6.95
C GLN A 664 8.66 -26.71 5.61
N GLY A 665 8.22 -25.45 5.62
CA GLY A 665 8.08 -24.61 4.44
C GLY A 665 9.30 -23.76 4.12
N GLY A 666 10.21 -23.55 5.09
CA GLY A 666 11.43 -22.78 4.90
C GLY A 666 11.22 -21.26 4.79
N GLY A 667 10.08 -20.74 5.25
CA GLY A 667 9.76 -19.30 5.26
C GLY A 667 10.36 -18.53 6.44
N VAL A 668 10.25 -17.20 6.40
CA VAL A 668 10.63 -16.30 7.51
C VAL A 668 9.62 -16.41 8.66
N GLN A 669 10.11 -16.41 9.90
CA GLN A 669 9.27 -16.43 11.11
C GLN A 669 9.04 -15.01 11.66
N TYR A 670 8.01 -14.33 11.17
CA TYR A 670 7.62 -12.98 11.61
C TYR A 670 6.99 -12.97 13.02
N LEU A 671 6.38 -14.10 13.41
CA LEU A 671 5.93 -14.39 14.77
C LEU A 671 6.77 -15.57 15.32
N GLY A 672 8.07 -15.35 15.49
CA GLY A 672 9.02 -16.39 15.93
C GLY A 672 9.67 -16.14 17.29
N VAL A 673 9.59 -14.92 17.82
CA VAL A 673 10.40 -14.49 18.95
C VAL A 673 9.58 -13.80 20.05
N ARG A 674 10.08 -13.89 21.28
CA ARG A 674 9.64 -13.11 22.44
C ARG A 674 10.59 -11.95 22.68
N VAL A 675 10.03 -10.82 23.08
CA VAL A 675 10.76 -9.59 23.40
C VAL A 675 10.47 -9.12 24.82
N THR A 676 11.46 -8.46 25.40
CA THR A 676 11.32 -7.71 26.66
C THR A 676 11.32 -6.21 26.39
N LEU A 677 10.68 -5.46 27.29
CA LEU A 677 10.53 -4.01 27.18
C LEU A 677 11.24 -3.33 28.35
N ALA A 678 12.02 -2.29 28.07
CA ALA A 678 12.63 -1.43 29.07
C ALA A 678 12.43 0.05 28.73
N LYS A 679 11.94 0.84 29.69
CA LYS A 679 11.80 2.30 29.52
C LYS A 679 13.18 2.94 29.55
N THR A 680 13.47 3.80 28.57
CA THR A 680 14.77 4.48 28.45
C THR A 680 14.84 5.80 29.23
N GLY A 681 13.69 6.34 29.63
CA GLY A 681 13.55 7.69 30.19
C GLY A 681 13.46 8.80 29.13
N ALA A 682 13.81 8.52 27.88
CA ALA A 682 13.65 9.46 26.78
C ALA A 682 12.18 9.52 26.29
N ARG A 683 11.78 10.67 25.76
CA ARG A 683 10.45 10.87 25.15
C ARG A 683 10.59 11.39 23.73
N ARG A 684 9.81 10.81 22.81
CA ARG A 684 9.75 11.19 21.40
C ARG A 684 8.27 11.26 20.98
N PRO A 685 7.69 12.46 20.89
CA PRO A 685 6.32 12.63 20.44
C PRO A 685 6.11 12.03 19.03
N LEU A 686 5.00 11.31 18.89
CA LEU A 686 4.51 10.78 17.61
C LEU A 686 3.64 11.83 16.92
N ALA A 687 3.81 11.99 15.60
CA ALA A 687 2.92 12.82 14.79
C ALA A 687 1.63 12.05 14.48
N VAL A 688 0.65 12.11 15.40
CA VAL A 688 -0.67 11.48 15.23
C VAL A 688 -1.62 12.50 14.61
N LEU A 689 -2.10 12.24 13.39
CA LEU A 689 -2.83 13.24 12.60
C LEU A 689 -4.32 13.34 12.95
N GLN A 690 -4.86 12.35 13.66
CA GLN A 690 -6.24 12.32 14.15
C GLN A 690 -6.25 12.54 15.67
N ALA A 691 -7.09 13.46 16.14
CA ALA A 691 -7.10 13.88 17.55
C ALA A 691 -7.74 12.84 18.48
N THR A 692 -8.94 12.36 18.12
CA THR A 692 -9.72 11.36 18.87
C THR A 692 -10.10 10.20 17.95
N PHE A 693 -10.23 9.00 18.50
CA PHE A 693 -10.62 7.81 17.75
C PHE A 693 -12.02 7.33 18.11
N ASP A 694 -12.61 7.84 19.18
CA ASP A 694 -14.03 7.72 19.52
C ASP A 694 -14.81 8.91 18.92
N GLN A 695 -16.12 8.72 18.75
CA GLN A 695 -16.99 9.74 18.15
C GLN A 695 -17.57 10.72 19.20
N ASP A 696 -17.28 10.58 20.50
CA ASP A 696 -17.96 11.29 21.60
C ASP A 696 -19.50 11.34 21.45
N HIS A 697 -20.13 10.24 21.03
CA HIS A 697 -21.57 10.13 20.74
C HIS A 697 -22.13 11.12 19.69
N ARG A 698 -21.29 11.66 18.79
CA ARG A 698 -21.71 12.63 17.74
C ARG A 698 -22.27 12.00 16.46
N GLU A 699 -22.28 10.66 16.37
CA GLU A 699 -22.80 9.89 15.23
C GLU A 699 -22.33 10.40 13.85
N LEU A 700 -21.02 10.70 13.72
CA LEU A 700 -20.39 11.18 12.49
C LEU A 700 -20.32 10.06 11.44
N ALA A 701 -19.77 8.92 11.82
CA ALA A 701 -19.78 7.70 11.04
C ALA A 701 -20.95 6.83 11.51
N ARG A 702 -22.11 7.05 10.90
CA ARG A 702 -23.36 6.35 11.24
C ARG A 702 -23.33 4.89 10.81
N HIS A 703 -23.94 4.03 11.60
CA HIS A 703 -24.16 2.62 11.31
C HIS A 703 -25.64 2.27 11.25
N VAL A 704 -25.95 1.14 10.61
CA VAL A 704 -27.28 0.53 10.56
C VAL A 704 -27.14 -0.99 10.68
N GLU A 705 -27.97 -1.63 11.48
CA GLU A 705 -28.01 -3.09 11.58
C GLU A 705 -28.48 -3.73 10.27
N LEU A 706 -27.93 -4.89 9.91
CA LEU A 706 -28.24 -5.56 8.65
C LEU A 706 -29.74 -5.82 8.44
N SER A 707 -30.47 -6.21 9.50
CA SER A 707 -31.92 -6.42 9.44
C SER A 707 -32.66 -5.13 9.08
N ALA A 708 -32.34 -4.02 9.77
CA ALA A 708 -32.90 -2.71 9.50
C ALA A 708 -32.52 -2.20 8.10
N ALA A 709 -31.27 -2.40 7.66
CA ALA A 709 -30.82 -2.03 6.32
C ALA A 709 -31.60 -2.78 5.22
N ARG A 710 -31.93 -4.06 5.44
CA ARG A 710 -32.79 -4.84 4.53
C ARG A 710 -34.22 -4.32 4.51
N GLU A 711 -34.78 -4.00 5.67
CA GLU A 711 -36.12 -3.43 5.78
C GLU A 711 -36.21 -2.07 5.08
N GLN A 712 -35.25 -1.18 5.33
CA GLN A 712 -35.15 0.13 4.69
C GLN A 712 -34.96 0.00 3.17
N ALA A 713 -34.22 -1.00 2.69
CA ALA A 713 -34.08 -1.25 1.25
C ALA A 713 -35.39 -1.69 0.59
N LEU A 714 -36.31 -2.33 1.34
CA LEU A 714 -37.62 -2.78 0.85
C LEU A 714 -38.70 -1.70 0.95
N HIS A 715 -38.71 -0.94 2.04
CA HIS A 715 -39.82 -0.05 2.41
C HIS A 715 -39.46 1.45 2.36
N GLY A 716 -38.19 1.78 2.11
CA GLY A 716 -37.66 3.14 2.22
C GLY A 716 -37.42 3.56 3.68
N THR A 717 -36.88 4.76 3.87
CA THR A 717 -36.79 5.41 5.18
C THR A 717 -37.98 6.34 5.41
N PRO A 718 -38.42 6.53 6.67
CA PRO A 718 -39.37 7.60 7.01
C PRO A 718 -38.87 8.95 6.48
N GLU A 719 -39.79 9.81 6.03
CA GLU A 719 -39.43 11.16 5.57
C GLU A 719 -38.70 11.93 6.68
N THR A 720 -37.56 12.52 6.31
CA THR A 720 -36.84 13.43 7.20
C THR A 720 -37.53 14.79 7.19
N HIS A 721 -37.58 15.44 8.34
CA HIS A 721 -38.14 16.79 8.44
C HIS A 721 -37.38 17.76 7.54
N GLU A 722 -38.13 18.58 6.79
CA GLU A 722 -37.56 19.64 5.97
C GLU A 722 -36.76 20.60 6.85
N GLN A 723 -35.48 20.80 6.50
CA GLN A 723 -34.63 21.73 7.24
C GLN A 723 -35.02 23.16 6.90
N VAL A 724 -35.58 23.84 7.90
CA VAL A 724 -35.93 25.26 7.83
C VAL A 724 -34.66 26.05 7.52
N SER A 725 -34.69 26.83 6.44
CA SER A 725 -33.59 27.68 6.00
C SER A 725 -34.09 29.08 5.70
N MET A 726 -33.35 30.09 6.14
CA MET A 726 -33.58 31.48 5.73
C MET A 726 -33.02 31.79 4.33
N TYR A 727 -32.19 30.89 3.78
CA TYR A 727 -31.67 31.01 2.42
C TYR A 727 -32.67 30.43 1.41
N SER A 728 -32.87 31.15 0.31
CA SER A 728 -33.66 30.67 -0.82
C SER A 728 -33.03 29.44 -1.47
N ASP A 729 -33.86 28.54 -1.97
CA ASP A 729 -33.39 27.42 -2.78
C ASP A 729 -32.68 27.90 -4.04
N GLN A 730 -31.57 27.24 -4.34
CA GLN A 730 -30.72 27.62 -5.46
C GLN A 730 -31.09 26.87 -6.73
N ARG A 731 -30.99 27.55 -7.87
CA ARG A 731 -31.22 26.95 -9.20
C ARG A 731 -29.88 26.73 -9.89
N TYR A 732 -29.66 25.50 -10.37
CA TYR A 732 -28.45 25.10 -11.10
C TYR A 732 -28.82 24.91 -12.58
N PRO A 733 -28.54 25.88 -13.48
CA PRO A 733 -29.00 25.84 -14.87
C PRO A 733 -28.32 24.72 -15.68
N GLY A 734 -27.01 24.55 -15.50
CA GLY A 734 -26.20 23.52 -16.17
C GLY A 734 -26.16 22.20 -15.40
N TYR A 735 -24.96 21.84 -14.94
CA TYR A 735 -24.68 20.65 -14.13
C TYR A 735 -24.85 20.94 -12.63
N ARG A 736 -24.99 19.89 -11.82
CA ARG A 736 -24.88 19.96 -10.36
C ARG A 736 -23.96 18.84 -9.90
N TRP A 737 -22.74 19.16 -9.48
CA TRP A 737 -21.77 18.13 -9.11
C TRP A 737 -21.99 17.63 -7.68
N GLY A 738 -21.93 16.32 -7.50
CA GLY A 738 -22.07 15.68 -6.18
C GLY A 738 -21.15 14.48 -6.03
N MET A 739 -20.99 14.03 -4.80
CA MET A 739 -20.19 12.85 -4.47
C MET A 739 -20.84 12.03 -3.37
N ALA A 740 -20.66 10.71 -3.40
CA ALA A 740 -21.10 9.79 -2.37
C ALA A 740 -19.90 9.01 -1.85
N VAL A 741 -19.90 8.76 -0.53
CA VAL A 741 -18.92 7.91 0.14
C VAL A 741 -19.66 6.73 0.79
N ASP A 742 -19.44 5.53 0.27
CA ASP A 742 -19.92 4.29 0.88
C ASP A 742 -18.96 3.86 2.01
N VAL A 743 -19.37 4.11 3.25
CA VAL A 743 -18.57 3.78 4.45
C VAL A 743 -18.48 2.26 4.66
N ASP A 744 -19.48 1.49 4.22
CA ASP A 744 -19.49 0.03 4.30
C ASP A 744 -18.46 -0.60 3.33
N ALA A 745 -18.26 0.01 2.16
CA ALA A 745 -17.25 -0.42 1.18
C ALA A 745 -15.83 0.11 1.47
N CYS A 746 -15.68 1.09 2.36
CA CYS A 746 -14.40 1.72 2.64
C CYS A 746 -13.51 0.86 3.55
N VAL A 747 -12.41 0.33 3.02
CA VAL A 747 -11.48 -0.52 3.79
C VAL A 747 -10.35 0.23 4.51
N GLY A 748 -10.36 1.57 4.50
CA GLY A 748 -9.34 2.37 5.19
C GLY A 748 -7.96 2.45 4.50
N CYS A 749 -7.79 1.96 3.26
CA CYS A 749 -6.47 1.84 2.60
C CYS A 749 -5.72 3.16 2.31
N ALA A 750 -6.34 4.33 2.52
CA ALA A 750 -5.78 5.67 2.33
C ALA A 750 -5.18 5.97 0.92
N ALA A 751 -5.41 5.13 -0.09
CA ALA A 751 -4.96 5.39 -1.46
C ALA A 751 -5.55 6.71 -2.01
N CYS A 752 -6.80 7.02 -1.64
CA CYS A 752 -7.48 8.28 -1.98
C CYS A 752 -6.79 9.53 -1.42
N VAL A 753 -6.08 9.42 -0.27
CA VAL A 753 -5.31 10.53 0.30
C VAL A 753 -4.14 10.87 -0.61
N VAL A 754 -3.32 9.88 -0.96
CA VAL A 754 -2.12 10.10 -1.78
C VAL A 754 -2.48 10.42 -3.23
N ALA A 755 -3.56 9.86 -3.78
CA ALA A 755 -4.04 10.27 -5.10
C ALA A 755 -4.47 11.75 -5.12
N CYS A 756 -5.10 12.23 -4.04
CA CYS A 756 -5.48 13.64 -3.90
C CYS A 756 -4.24 14.54 -3.81
N ILE A 757 -3.21 14.11 -3.06
CA ILE A 757 -1.92 14.80 -2.95
C ILE A 757 -1.25 14.92 -4.32
N ALA A 758 -1.12 13.79 -5.02
CA ALA A 758 -0.45 13.70 -6.33
C ALA A 758 -1.15 14.53 -7.41
N GLU A 759 -2.48 14.45 -7.48
CA GLU A 759 -3.26 15.15 -8.49
C GLU A 759 -3.27 16.66 -8.29
N ASN A 760 -3.30 17.11 -7.03
CA ASN A 760 -3.58 18.52 -6.70
C ASN A 760 -2.35 19.23 -6.14
N ASN A 761 -1.13 18.77 -6.42
CA ASN A 761 0.12 19.44 -6.00
C ASN A 761 0.16 19.79 -4.50
N VAL A 762 -0.38 18.92 -3.64
CA VAL A 762 -0.39 19.17 -2.18
C VAL A 762 1.04 19.01 -1.66
N PRO A 763 1.58 19.98 -0.92
CA PRO A 763 2.94 19.93 -0.42
C PRO A 763 3.09 18.95 0.74
N VAL A 764 4.33 18.50 0.96
CA VAL A 764 4.75 17.77 2.15
C VAL A 764 5.23 18.76 3.22
N VAL A 765 4.75 18.65 4.45
CA VAL A 765 5.04 19.60 5.54
C VAL A 765 6.13 19.13 6.50
N GLY A 766 6.30 17.82 6.67
CA GLY A 766 7.28 17.25 7.60
C GLY A 766 6.72 16.97 9.00
N LYS A 767 7.50 16.22 9.80
CA LYS A 767 7.02 15.64 11.06
C LYS A 767 6.56 16.67 12.08
N ALA A 768 7.35 17.72 12.29
CA ALA A 768 7.08 18.71 13.33
C ALA A 768 5.76 19.46 13.07
N GLU A 769 5.55 19.90 11.83
CA GLU A 769 4.35 20.62 11.44
C GLU A 769 3.12 19.71 11.38
N ALA A 770 3.29 18.47 10.91
CA ALA A 770 2.24 17.47 10.94
C ALA A 770 1.80 17.14 12.39
N ALA A 771 2.75 17.02 13.32
CA ALA A 771 2.46 16.81 14.75
C ALA A 771 1.72 18.01 15.39
N TYR A 772 1.91 19.22 14.87
CA TYR A 772 1.18 20.42 15.30
C TYR A 772 -0.23 20.50 14.68
N GLY A 773 -0.63 19.57 13.81
CA GLY A 773 -1.92 19.60 13.11
C GLY A 773 -1.95 20.51 11.88
N ARG A 774 -0.78 20.79 11.27
CA ARG A 774 -0.62 21.69 10.12
C ARG A 774 -0.43 20.97 8.78
N GLN A 775 -0.69 19.67 8.73
CA GLN A 775 -0.70 18.89 7.49
C GLN A 775 -1.70 19.47 6.47
N VAL A 776 -1.33 19.47 5.18
CA VAL A 776 -2.14 20.09 4.10
C VAL A 776 -3.01 19.06 3.37
N HIS A 777 -3.29 17.91 3.98
CA HIS A 777 -4.16 16.88 3.37
C HIS A 777 -5.60 17.40 3.15
N TRP A 778 -6.03 17.45 1.89
CA TRP A 778 -7.39 17.85 1.49
C TRP A 778 -8.44 16.77 1.73
N LEU A 779 -7.99 15.52 1.79
CA LEU A 779 -8.76 14.35 2.13
C LEU A 779 -8.03 13.62 3.25
N ARG A 780 -8.77 13.24 4.29
CA ARG A 780 -8.30 12.34 5.35
C ARG A 780 -9.24 11.16 5.46
N VAL A 781 -8.72 10.01 5.87
CA VAL A 781 -9.54 8.85 6.23
C VAL A 781 -9.48 8.75 7.74
N GLU A 782 -10.62 8.94 8.38
CA GLU A 782 -10.75 8.87 9.84
C GLU A 782 -11.15 7.46 10.23
N ARG A 783 -10.52 6.93 11.28
CA ARG A 783 -10.94 5.67 11.91
C ARG A 783 -11.74 6.00 13.16
N TRP A 784 -12.95 5.49 13.23
CA TRP A 784 -13.80 5.57 14.42
C TRP A 784 -13.90 4.19 15.06
N LEU A 785 -13.56 4.11 16.34
CA LEU A 785 -13.77 2.95 17.19
C LEU A 785 -15.13 3.10 17.87
N GLU A 786 -16.02 2.16 17.61
CA GLU A 786 -17.32 2.10 18.28
C GLU A 786 -17.17 1.57 19.71
N ASP A 787 -18.05 2.00 20.62
CA ASP A 787 -18.04 1.61 22.02
C ASP A 787 -18.21 0.09 22.20
N GLY A 788 -17.29 -0.55 22.93
CA GLY A 788 -17.31 -1.98 23.22
C GLY A 788 -16.08 -2.46 24.01
N ALA A 789 -16.13 -3.69 24.51
CA ALA A 789 -14.93 -4.35 25.03
C ALA A 789 -13.89 -4.50 23.90
N PRO A 790 -12.57 -4.60 24.20
CA PRO A 790 -11.54 -4.78 23.17
C PRO A 790 -11.83 -5.91 22.17
N ALA A 791 -12.46 -7.01 22.62
CA ALA A 791 -12.84 -8.14 21.78
C ALA A 791 -14.02 -7.86 20.81
N ASP A 792 -14.78 -6.79 21.03
CA ASP A 792 -15.95 -6.39 20.23
C ASP A 792 -15.74 -5.04 19.50
N ALA A 793 -14.51 -4.50 19.55
CA ALA A 793 -14.19 -3.19 19.00
C ALA A 793 -14.37 -3.16 17.47
N THR A 794 -15.45 -2.54 17.01
CA THR A 794 -15.73 -2.36 15.59
C THR A 794 -15.09 -1.06 15.09
N SER A 795 -14.40 -1.12 13.95
CA SER A 795 -13.83 0.07 13.31
C SER A 795 -14.67 0.51 12.11
N SER A 796 -14.88 1.83 11.99
CA SER A 796 -15.49 2.48 10.83
C SER A 796 -14.47 3.40 10.17
N PHE A 797 -14.28 3.29 8.85
CA PHE A 797 -13.37 4.14 8.10
C PHE A 797 -14.13 5.15 7.26
N MET A 798 -13.99 6.43 7.59
CA MET A 798 -14.75 7.50 6.97
C MET A 798 -13.82 8.49 6.26
N PRO A 799 -13.80 8.50 4.92
CA PRO A 799 -13.19 9.58 4.15
C PRO A 799 -13.90 10.92 4.42
N MET A 800 -13.13 11.90 4.89
CA MET A 800 -13.57 13.28 5.13
C MET A 800 -12.76 14.28 4.31
N PHE A 801 -13.47 15.16 3.62
CA PHE A 801 -12.97 16.20 2.72
C PHE A 801 -14.02 17.33 2.59
N CYS A 802 -13.77 18.35 1.76
CA CYS A 802 -14.76 19.41 1.54
C CYS A 802 -16.09 18.83 1.03
N LEU A 803 -17.18 19.10 1.74
CA LEU A 803 -18.51 18.60 1.36
C LEU A 803 -19.23 19.46 0.32
N HIS A 804 -18.60 20.55 -0.15
CA HIS A 804 -19.16 21.49 -1.12
C HIS A 804 -20.60 21.90 -0.76
N CYS A 805 -20.75 22.38 0.48
CA CYS A 805 -22.01 22.84 1.06
C CYS A 805 -22.71 23.86 0.15
N GLU A 806 -24.02 23.71 -0.02
CA GLU A 806 -24.83 24.73 -0.66
C GLU A 806 -24.97 25.94 0.26
N VAL A 807 -25.29 25.74 1.54
CA VAL A 807 -25.22 26.81 2.54
C VAL A 807 -23.85 26.76 3.21
N ALA A 808 -22.82 27.23 2.48
CA ALA A 808 -21.44 27.13 2.92
C ALA A 808 -21.06 28.21 3.95
N PRO A 809 -20.89 27.87 5.25
CA PRO A 809 -20.53 28.86 6.28
C PRO A 809 -19.14 29.48 6.05
N CYS A 810 -18.29 28.79 5.29
CA CYS A 810 -16.95 29.24 4.98
C CYS A 810 -16.85 30.32 3.87
N GLU A 811 -17.93 30.58 3.13
CA GLU A 811 -18.00 31.62 2.09
C GLU A 811 -18.18 33.04 2.67
N PRO A 812 -19.26 33.35 3.43
CA PRO A 812 -19.57 34.73 3.84
C PRO A 812 -18.53 35.32 4.81
N VAL A 813 -17.75 34.49 5.49
CA VAL A 813 -16.70 34.94 6.42
C VAL A 813 -15.40 35.38 5.73
N CYS A 814 -15.29 35.22 4.41
CA CYS A 814 -14.10 35.66 3.69
C CYS A 814 -14.24 37.13 3.25
N PRO A 815 -13.42 38.07 3.78
CA PRO A 815 -13.56 39.49 3.48
C PRO A 815 -13.21 39.86 2.03
N VAL A 816 -12.59 38.95 1.29
CA VAL A 816 -12.09 39.16 -0.07
C VAL A 816 -12.76 38.25 -1.10
N PHE A 817 -13.77 37.47 -0.69
CA PHE A 817 -14.53 36.56 -1.56
C PHE A 817 -13.66 35.53 -2.29
N ALA A 818 -12.59 35.05 -1.65
CA ALA A 818 -11.71 34.03 -2.22
C ALA A 818 -12.40 32.64 -2.33
N PRO A 819 -13.14 32.15 -1.32
CA PRO A 819 -14.11 31.08 -1.52
C PRO A 819 -15.45 31.66 -2.00
N TYR A 820 -16.03 31.03 -3.01
CA TYR A 820 -17.34 31.38 -3.54
C TYR A 820 -17.98 30.14 -4.16
N ARG A 821 -19.29 30.19 -4.40
CA ARG A 821 -20.02 29.11 -5.07
C ARG A 821 -20.15 29.36 -6.56
N THR A 822 -19.89 28.33 -7.37
CA THR A 822 -20.10 28.37 -8.82
C THR A 822 -21.56 28.10 -9.18
N GLU A 823 -21.96 28.43 -10.41
CA GLU A 823 -23.29 28.10 -10.96
C GLU A 823 -23.57 26.59 -11.03
N GLU A 824 -22.55 25.74 -10.86
CA GLU A 824 -22.65 24.28 -10.86
C GLU A 824 -22.65 23.67 -9.45
N GLY A 825 -22.72 24.51 -8.42
CA GLY A 825 -22.79 24.09 -7.01
C GLY A 825 -21.44 23.73 -6.38
N LEU A 826 -20.32 24.01 -7.04
CA LEU A 826 -19.00 23.82 -6.44
C LEU A 826 -18.69 25.00 -5.52
N ASN A 827 -18.35 24.74 -4.27
CA ASN A 827 -17.55 25.69 -3.48
C ASN A 827 -16.16 25.78 -4.13
N ALA A 828 -15.86 26.85 -4.85
CA ALA A 828 -14.56 27.12 -5.45
C ALA A 828 -13.62 27.78 -4.42
N GLN A 829 -12.31 27.61 -4.63
CA GLN A 829 -11.28 28.32 -3.86
C GLN A 829 -10.35 29.02 -4.84
N VAL A 830 -10.38 30.35 -4.87
CA VAL A 830 -9.50 31.17 -5.70
C VAL A 830 -8.23 31.47 -4.89
N TYR A 831 -7.14 30.78 -5.21
CA TYR A 831 -5.92 30.80 -4.38
C TYR A 831 -5.27 32.19 -4.32
N ASN A 832 -5.12 32.87 -5.45
CA ASN A 832 -4.49 34.19 -5.56
C ASN A 832 -5.32 35.34 -4.96
N ARG A 833 -6.61 35.12 -4.64
CA ARG A 833 -7.45 36.08 -3.93
C ARG A 833 -7.35 35.94 -2.41
N CYS A 834 -6.88 34.80 -1.91
CA CYS A 834 -6.81 34.53 -0.48
C CYS A 834 -5.73 35.39 0.20
N VAL A 835 -6.14 36.23 1.17
CA VAL A 835 -5.22 37.07 1.97
C VAL A 835 -4.85 36.44 3.33
N GLY A 836 -5.19 35.16 3.54
CA GLY A 836 -4.73 34.41 4.71
C GLY A 836 -5.36 34.77 6.06
N THR A 837 -6.58 35.32 6.11
CA THR A 837 -7.26 35.60 7.39
C THR A 837 -7.61 34.33 8.19
N ARG A 838 -7.67 33.18 7.51
CA ARG A 838 -7.98 31.83 8.04
C ARG A 838 -9.40 31.63 8.59
N TYR A 839 -10.24 32.66 8.63
CA TYR A 839 -11.58 32.56 9.21
C TYR A 839 -12.47 31.51 8.52
N CYS A 840 -12.33 31.34 7.20
CA CYS A 840 -13.04 30.29 6.47
C CYS A 840 -12.74 28.88 7.00
N GLY A 841 -11.55 28.63 7.55
CA GLY A 841 -11.18 27.37 8.18
C GLY A 841 -11.83 27.16 9.54
N ASN A 842 -12.01 28.23 10.33
CA ASN A 842 -12.69 28.17 11.62
C ASN A 842 -14.20 27.95 11.44
N ASN A 843 -14.83 28.62 10.47
CA ASN A 843 -16.27 28.51 10.25
C ASN A 843 -16.68 27.26 9.47
N CYS A 844 -15.72 26.45 9.01
CA CYS A 844 -16.01 25.18 8.37
C CYS A 844 -16.19 24.10 9.45
N PRO A 845 -17.41 23.57 9.67
CA PRO A 845 -17.66 22.63 10.77
C PRO A 845 -16.87 21.31 10.64
N TYR A 846 -16.42 21.01 9.43
CA TYR A 846 -15.67 19.80 9.11
C TYR A 846 -14.15 19.95 9.25
N HIS A 847 -13.64 21.19 9.42
CA HIS A 847 -12.20 21.51 9.45
C HIS A 847 -11.40 20.90 8.28
N VAL A 848 -11.94 21.00 7.07
CA VAL A 848 -11.38 20.45 5.81
C VAL A 848 -10.70 21.50 4.93
N ARG A 849 -10.59 22.74 5.42
CA ARG A 849 -9.76 23.78 4.81
C ARG A 849 -8.37 23.74 5.45
N ARG A 850 -7.34 23.73 4.63
CA ARG A 850 -5.93 23.61 5.05
C ARG A 850 -5.19 24.89 4.72
N PHE A 851 -4.33 25.33 5.62
CA PHE A 851 -3.61 26.58 5.46
C PHE A 851 -2.13 26.32 5.17
N ASN A 852 -1.57 27.05 4.21
CA ASN A 852 -0.13 27.02 3.97
C ASN A 852 0.58 27.94 4.96
N TRP A 853 1.19 27.32 5.97
CA TRP A 853 1.92 28.02 7.04
C TRP A 853 3.30 28.52 6.60
N TYR A 854 3.87 27.92 5.55
CA TYR A 854 5.18 28.24 5.00
C TYR A 854 5.12 28.20 3.48
N ASN A 855 6.17 28.68 2.83
CA ASN A 855 6.45 28.30 1.45
C ASN A 855 7.05 26.89 1.48
N TYR A 856 6.36 25.94 0.85
CA TYR A 856 6.84 24.57 0.73
C TYR A 856 7.48 24.37 -0.63
N ASP A 857 8.78 24.07 -0.66
CA ASP A 857 9.47 23.86 -1.94
C ASP A 857 9.34 22.43 -2.44
N PHE A 858 9.32 22.30 -3.77
CA PHE A 858 9.47 21.04 -4.50
C PHE A 858 10.86 21.05 -5.14
N PRO A 859 11.90 20.51 -4.48
CA PRO A 859 13.26 20.61 -4.98
C PRO A 859 13.45 19.74 -6.22
N ALA A 860 14.28 20.18 -7.16
CA ALA A 860 14.56 19.41 -8.37
C ALA A 860 15.12 18.01 -8.04
N PRO A 861 14.65 16.94 -8.71
CA PRO A 861 13.69 16.94 -9.81
C PRO A 861 12.21 16.70 -9.40
N LEU A 862 11.84 16.82 -8.12
CA LEU A 862 10.46 16.58 -7.65
C LEU A 862 9.44 17.59 -8.21
N ASP A 863 9.87 18.79 -8.58
CA ASP A 863 9.04 19.78 -9.27
C ASP A 863 8.50 19.27 -10.62
N VAL A 864 9.24 18.38 -11.28
CA VAL A 864 8.84 17.79 -12.58
C VAL A 864 7.56 16.97 -12.47
N GLN A 865 7.18 16.48 -11.29
CA GLN A 865 5.95 15.70 -11.14
C GLN A 865 4.68 16.56 -11.06
N LEU A 866 4.82 17.88 -10.89
CA LEU A 866 3.69 18.76 -10.60
C LEU A 866 2.68 18.77 -11.76
N ASN A 867 1.41 18.66 -11.43
CA ASN A 867 0.31 18.77 -12.37
C ASN A 867 0.23 20.21 -12.88
N PRO A 868 0.46 20.47 -14.20
CA PRO A 868 0.47 21.83 -14.73
C PRO A 868 -0.92 22.50 -14.71
N ASP A 869 -1.98 21.72 -14.55
CA ASP A 869 -3.36 22.23 -14.58
C ASP A 869 -3.84 22.69 -13.18
N VAL A 870 -2.98 22.59 -12.16
CA VAL A 870 -3.30 22.96 -10.78
C VAL A 870 -2.23 23.92 -10.25
N THR A 871 -2.66 25.07 -9.76
CA THR A 871 -1.77 26.07 -9.14
C THR A 871 -0.95 25.45 -8.02
N VAL A 872 0.36 25.73 -7.95
CA VAL A 872 1.18 25.45 -6.75
C VAL A 872 0.99 26.62 -5.78
N ARG A 873 0.57 26.34 -4.55
CA ARG A 873 0.21 27.39 -3.60
C ARG A 873 1.43 27.84 -2.81
N GLN A 874 1.38 29.10 -2.41
CA GLN A 874 2.39 29.76 -1.59
C GLN A 874 1.90 29.92 -0.14
N LEU A 875 2.79 30.41 0.71
CA LEU A 875 2.52 30.85 2.08
C LEU A 875 1.25 31.72 2.15
N GLY A 876 0.47 31.53 3.21
CA GLY A 876 -0.65 32.42 3.53
C GLY A 876 -1.97 32.07 2.82
N ILE A 877 -2.01 30.99 2.05
CA ILE A 877 -3.17 30.63 1.23
C ILE A 877 -3.94 29.45 1.86
N MET A 878 -5.27 29.56 1.87
CA MET A 878 -6.17 28.45 2.21
C MET A 878 -6.42 27.55 1.00
N GLU A 879 -6.42 26.25 1.25
CA GLU A 879 -6.71 25.18 0.32
C GLU A 879 -7.83 24.29 0.83
N LYS A 880 -8.38 23.48 -0.07
CA LYS A 880 -9.41 22.47 0.22
C LYS A 880 -9.56 21.54 -0.97
N CYS A 881 -10.23 20.40 -0.77
CA CYS A 881 -10.77 19.62 -1.89
C CYS A 881 -11.62 20.50 -2.81
N THR A 882 -11.37 20.41 -4.11
CA THR A 882 -12.06 21.17 -5.18
C THR A 882 -12.93 20.28 -6.05
N MET A 883 -13.20 19.04 -5.63
CA MET A 883 -13.77 17.98 -6.49
C MET A 883 -12.96 17.76 -7.78
N CYS A 884 -11.63 17.95 -7.71
CA CYS A 884 -10.73 17.88 -8.86
C CYS A 884 -11.22 18.76 -10.02
N ILE A 885 -11.47 20.05 -9.76
CA ILE A 885 -12.04 21.00 -10.74
C ILE A 885 -11.32 21.01 -12.09
N GLN A 886 -10.00 20.80 -12.10
CA GLN A 886 -9.21 20.66 -13.32
C GLN A 886 -9.67 19.50 -14.22
N ARG A 887 -10.11 18.38 -13.62
CA ARG A 887 -10.69 17.24 -14.34
C ARG A 887 -12.11 17.51 -14.79
N ILE A 888 -12.87 18.26 -13.99
CA ILE A 888 -14.22 18.70 -14.38
C ILE A 888 -14.15 19.58 -15.64
N ILE A 889 -13.25 20.55 -15.65
CA ILE A 889 -13.02 21.44 -16.79
C ILE A 889 -12.58 20.62 -18.01
N ALA A 890 -11.55 19.77 -17.87
CA ALA A 890 -11.04 18.96 -18.97
C ALA A 890 -12.11 18.02 -19.55
N GLY A 891 -12.89 17.32 -18.72
CA GLY A 891 -13.95 16.42 -19.18
C GLY A 891 -15.12 17.17 -19.83
N LYS A 892 -15.45 18.37 -19.34
CA LYS A 892 -16.43 19.24 -19.98
C LYS A 892 -15.94 19.73 -21.34
N ASP A 893 -14.69 20.19 -21.44
CA ASP A 893 -14.13 20.65 -22.71
C ASP A 893 -14.10 19.51 -23.73
N HIS A 894 -13.70 18.30 -23.32
CA HIS A 894 -13.75 17.13 -24.19
C HIS A 894 -15.18 16.82 -24.67
N ALA A 895 -16.14 16.71 -23.75
CA ALA A 895 -17.53 16.41 -24.12
C ALA A 895 -18.14 17.49 -25.01
N HIS A 896 -17.93 18.77 -24.70
CA HIS A 896 -18.58 19.89 -25.38
C HIS A 896 -17.89 20.33 -26.67
N ARG A 897 -16.56 20.39 -26.69
CA ARG A 897 -15.81 20.91 -27.83
C ARG A 897 -15.44 19.79 -28.81
N ASP A 898 -14.93 18.67 -28.30
CA ASP A 898 -14.44 17.58 -29.15
C ASP A 898 -15.58 16.70 -29.64
N GLU A 899 -16.47 16.29 -28.72
CA GLU A 899 -17.56 15.35 -29.02
C GLU A 899 -18.93 16.00 -29.22
N LYS A 900 -19.05 17.32 -28.99
CA LYS A 900 -20.28 18.11 -29.18
C LYS A 900 -21.52 17.53 -28.46
N ARG A 901 -21.32 16.98 -27.26
CA ARG A 901 -22.36 16.40 -26.40
C ARG A 901 -22.31 16.97 -24.98
N ARG A 902 -23.26 16.53 -24.14
CA ARG A 902 -23.19 16.75 -22.68
C ARG A 902 -22.30 15.70 -22.02
N VAL A 903 -21.78 16.05 -20.85
CA VAL A 903 -21.07 15.11 -19.98
C VAL A 903 -22.04 14.01 -19.54
N ARG A 904 -21.58 12.77 -19.64
CA ARG A 904 -22.23 11.53 -19.21
C ARG A 904 -21.59 11.02 -17.92
N ASP A 905 -22.30 10.15 -17.21
CA ASP A 905 -21.74 9.46 -16.05
C ASP A 905 -20.48 8.66 -16.45
N GLY A 906 -19.42 8.77 -15.65
CA GLY A 906 -18.12 8.15 -15.93
C GLY A 906 -17.15 8.93 -16.83
N ASP A 907 -17.59 9.99 -17.54
CA ASP A 907 -16.68 10.84 -18.33
C ASP A 907 -15.64 11.56 -17.45
N ILE A 908 -16.02 11.89 -16.21
CA ILE A 908 -15.18 12.60 -15.25
C ILE A 908 -15.02 11.73 -14.01
N LEU A 909 -13.80 11.25 -13.77
CA LEU A 909 -13.44 10.55 -12.55
C LEU A 909 -12.47 11.41 -11.72
N THR A 910 -12.86 11.70 -10.48
CA THR A 910 -11.97 12.38 -9.54
C THR A 910 -10.81 11.46 -9.14
N ALA A 911 -9.66 12.02 -8.75
CA ALA A 911 -8.50 11.21 -8.37
C ALA A 911 -8.78 10.25 -7.20
N CYS A 912 -9.58 10.69 -6.22
CA CYS A 912 -9.96 9.85 -5.07
C CYS A 912 -10.95 8.73 -5.45
N GLN A 913 -11.85 8.95 -6.42
CA GLN A 913 -12.74 7.92 -6.96
C GLN A 913 -11.96 6.90 -7.79
N GLN A 914 -11.16 7.37 -8.75
CA GLN A 914 -10.47 6.50 -9.71
C GLN A 914 -9.49 5.54 -9.03
N THR A 915 -8.76 6.01 -8.01
CA THR A 915 -7.78 5.17 -7.31
C THR A 915 -8.41 4.12 -6.39
N CYS A 916 -9.67 4.29 -5.99
CA CYS A 916 -10.29 3.52 -4.90
C CYS A 916 -10.56 2.07 -5.35
N PRO A 917 -9.87 1.06 -4.78
CA PRO A 917 -10.05 -0.33 -5.23
C PRO A 917 -11.46 -0.88 -4.95
N THR A 918 -12.10 -0.41 -3.88
CA THR A 918 -13.45 -0.85 -3.49
C THR A 918 -14.56 -0.02 -4.11
N GLN A 919 -14.22 1.02 -4.88
CA GLN A 919 -15.17 1.98 -5.46
C GLN A 919 -16.10 2.61 -4.41
N ALA A 920 -15.56 2.86 -3.21
CA ALA A 920 -16.32 3.50 -2.13
C ALA A 920 -16.67 4.97 -2.40
N ILE A 921 -15.97 5.64 -3.32
CA ILE A 921 -16.23 7.05 -3.66
C ILE A 921 -16.84 7.10 -5.06
N THR A 922 -18.00 7.74 -5.20
CA THR A 922 -18.69 7.94 -6.49
C THR A 922 -18.92 9.42 -6.71
N PHE A 923 -18.44 9.98 -7.84
CA PHE A 923 -18.67 11.37 -8.23
C PHE A 923 -19.44 11.42 -9.54
N GLY A 924 -20.29 12.43 -9.70
CA GLY A 924 -21.02 12.65 -10.95
C GLY A 924 -21.98 13.83 -10.89
N ASN A 925 -22.85 13.91 -11.90
CA ASN A 925 -23.85 14.97 -12.03
C ASN A 925 -25.18 14.58 -11.36
N LEU A 926 -25.53 15.24 -10.25
CA LEU A 926 -26.78 15.06 -9.52
C LEU A 926 -28.04 15.40 -10.32
N LYS A 927 -27.94 16.19 -11.40
CA LYS A 927 -29.07 16.47 -12.30
C LYS A 927 -29.34 15.36 -13.32
N ASP A 928 -28.40 14.45 -13.51
CA ASP A 928 -28.63 13.24 -14.29
C ASP A 928 -29.20 12.17 -13.35
N GLU A 929 -30.52 11.96 -13.39
CA GLU A 929 -31.21 10.99 -12.53
C GLU A 929 -30.77 9.54 -12.76
N THR A 930 -30.13 9.26 -13.91
CA THR A 930 -29.63 7.92 -14.24
C THR A 930 -28.22 7.65 -13.72
N SER A 931 -27.50 8.71 -13.31
CA SER A 931 -26.13 8.62 -12.80
C SER A 931 -26.03 7.78 -11.52
N ALA A 932 -24.86 7.16 -11.31
CA ALA A 932 -24.59 6.37 -10.12
C ALA A 932 -24.77 7.21 -8.84
N ILE A 933 -24.31 8.46 -8.84
CA ILE A 933 -24.44 9.35 -7.68
C ILE A 933 -25.90 9.69 -7.35
N ALA A 934 -26.75 9.96 -8.36
CA ALA A 934 -28.16 10.27 -8.13
C ALA A 934 -28.90 9.08 -7.48
N LYS A 935 -28.58 7.85 -7.90
CA LYS A 935 -29.09 6.61 -7.30
C LYS A 935 -28.62 6.45 -5.85
N LEU A 936 -27.33 6.67 -5.58
CA LEU A 936 -26.78 6.57 -4.21
C LEU A 936 -27.37 7.63 -3.27
N ARG A 937 -27.68 8.84 -3.75
CA ARG A 937 -28.30 9.88 -2.93
C ARG A 937 -29.74 9.58 -2.53
N ARG A 938 -30.43 8.71 -3.27
CA ARG A 938 -31.75 8.17 -2.91
C ARG A 938 -31.68 6.89 -2.08
N SER A 939 -30.47 6.42 -1.75
CA SER A 939 -30.29 5.26 -0.89
C SER A 939 -30.90 5.53 0.50
N PRO A 940 -31.64 4.57 1.07
CA PRO A 940 -32.12 4.68 2.46
C PRO A 940 -30.98 4.84 3.49
N ARG A 941 -29.76 4.41 3.13
CA ARG A 941 -28.56 4.58 3.96
C ARG A 941 -27.91 5.96 3.85
N ALA A 942 -28.38 6.82 2.94
CA ALA A 942 -27.75 8.10 2.67
C ALA A 942 -28.02 9.11 3.79
N TYR A 943 -26.98 9.84 4.19
CA TYR A 943 -27.08 10.96 5.11
C TYR A 943 -26.02 12.01 4.79
N GLY A 944 -26.25 13.26 5.20
CA GLY A 944 -25.22 14.28 5.25
C GLY A 944 -24.62 14.36 6.66
N VAL A 945 -23.33 14.64 6.71
CA VAL A 945 -22.58 14.75 7.96
C VAL A 945 -22.89 16.10 8.59
N LEU A 946 -23.27 16.08 9.88
CA LEU A 946 -23.73 17.26 10.62
C LEU A 946 -24.91 17.97 9.93
N ASP A 947 -25.87 17.17 9.42
CA ASP A 947 -27.05 17.69 8.74
C ASP A 947 -27.81 18.69 9.61
N GLU A 948 -27.85 18.51 10.92
CA GLU A 948 -28.48 19.40 11.90
C GLU A 948 -28.00 20.87 11.84
N ILE A 949 -26.83 21.14 11.27
CA ILE A 949 -26.30 22.50 11.08
C ILE A 949 -26.97 23.21 9.89
N GLY A 950 -27.58 22.48 8.97
CA GLY A 950 -28.26 23.05 7.80
C GLY A 950 -27.33 23.49 6.67
N THR A 951 -26.12 22.92 6.57
CA THR A 951 -25.16 23.30 5.51
C THR A 951 -25.52 22.79 4.10
N ARG A 952 -26.49 21.87 4.00
CA ARG A 952 -26.96 21.26 2.74
C ARG A 952 -25.80 20.75 1.86
N PRO A 953 -25.05 19.73 2.28
CA PRO A 953 -23.86 19.27 1.57
C PRO A 953 -24.18 18.63 0.20
N SER A 954 -23.31 18.89 -0.80
CA SER A 954 -23.35 18.22 -2.10
C SER A 954 -22.74 16.81 -2.04
N VAL A 955 -22.01 16.53 -0.97
CA VAL A 955 -21.46 15.21 -0.63
C VAL A 955 -22.39 14.49 0.36
N ILE A 956 -22.68 13.22 0.12
CA ILE A 956 -23.39 12.34 1.06
C ILE A 956 -22.50 11.17 1.47
N HIS A 957 -22.79 10.61 2.63
CA HIS A 957 -22.22 9.37 3.10
C HIS A 957 -23.31 8.31 3.19
N LEU A 958 -22.94 7.04 2.98
CA LEU A 958 -23.83 5.92 3.23
C LEU A 958 -23.43 5.26 4.54
N GLN A 959 -24.40 4.97 5.41
CA GLN A 959 -24.18 4.30 6.70
C GLN A 959 -23.41 3.00 6.55
N LYS A 960 -22.54 2.66 7.51
CA LYS A 960 -21.92 1.32 7.58
C LYS A 960 -22.98 0.28 7.96
N VAL A 961 -22.97 -0.89 7.33
CA VAL A 961 -23.88 -1.97 7.71
C VAL A 961 -23.17 -2.85 8.73
N VAL A 962 -23.76 -3.00 9.91
CA VAL A 962 -23.25 -3.86 10.99
C VAL A 962 -23.97 -5.20 10.94
N ARG A 963 -23.20 -6.28 10.99
CA ARG A 963 -23.69 -7.66 10.89
C ARG A 963 -23.53 -8.28 12.27
N ALA A 964 -24.53 -8.15 13.13
CA ALA A 964 -24.50 -8.71 14.48
C ALA A 964 -24.14 -10.21 14.46
N SER A 965 -23.32 -10.65 15.42
CA SER A 965 -23.09 -12.08 15.64
C SER A 965 -24.40 -12.74 16.09
N GLU A 966 -24.86 -13.78 15.40
CA GLU A 966 -25.94 -14.62 15.90
C GLU A 966 -25.57 -15.20 17.28
N SER A 967 -26.16 -14.66 18.37
CA SER A 967 -26.73 -15.36 19.56
C SER A 967 -26.71 -14.49 20.86
N PRO A 968 -27.60 -14.72 21.85
CA PRO A 968 -29.05 -14.95 21.80
C PRO A 968 -29.86 -13.82 22.52
N ALA A 969 -31.12 -13.64 22.08
CA ALA A 969 -32.26 -12.95 22.72
C ALA A 969 -32.13 -11.48 23.22
N PRO A 970 -33.14 -10.61 22.92
CA PRO A 970 -33.17 -9.23 23.39
C PRO A 970 -33.58 -9.17 24.87
N GLY A 971 -32.77 -8.52 25.71
CA GLY A 971 -33.16 -8.35 27.11
C GLY A 971 -32.12 -7.73 28.04
N ALA A 972 -31.67 -6.50 27.80
CA ALA A 972 -31.28 -5.59 28.87
C ALA A 972 -31.21 -4.14 28.35
N PRO A 973 -31.94 -3.18 28.96
CA PRO A 973 -31.80 -1.78 28.60
C PRO A 973 -30.42 -1.27 29.03
N ARG A 974 -29.69 -0.63 28.09
CA ARG A 974 -28.48 0.14 28.39
C ARG A 974 -28.85 1.25 29.38
N LYS A 975 -28.38 1.14 30.63
CA LYS A 975 -28.50 2.22 31.61
C LYS A 975 -27.55 3.34 31.20
N GLY A 976 -28.13 4.49 30.82
CA GLY A 976 -27.40 5.74 30.68
C GLY A 976 -26.81 6.15 32.03
N GLY A 977 -25.49 6.13 32.13
CA GLY A 977 -24.76 6.80 33.19
C GLY A 977 -24.19 8.09 32.61
N HIS A 978 -24.82 9.22 32.93
CA HIS A 978 -24.17 10.52 32.82
C HIS A 978 -22.96 10.55 33.78
N ALA A 979 -21.80 10.89 33.26
CA ALA A 979 -20.66 11.40 34.01
C ALA A 979 -20.31 12.79 33.45
#